data_AF-A0A9X2Y193-F1
#
_entry.id   AF-A0A9X2Y193-F1
#
_cell.length_a   1.000
_cell.length_b   1.000
_cell.length_c   1.000
_cell.angle_alpha   90.00
_cell.angle_beta   90.00
_cell.angle_gamma   90.00
#
_symmetry.space_group_name_H-M   'P 1'
#
loop_
_entity.id
_entity.type
_entity.pdbx_description
1 polymer ?
#
loop_
_entity_poly.entity_id
_entity_poly.type
_entity_poly.pdbx_seq_one_letter_code
_entity_poly.pdbx_strand_id
1 'polypeptide(L)'
;MSLSRYILSCFLTTLVLFLQSAKAQTGFELEIKKPEPFDNRVLKSEKTGQKKFTWNRRLFQNTYTHYNYFFNASNRLNEVINQAKAINQDDYANLLPFYNYSLETTAAQKAELDSVIYKAKTGIVMHDLRNDWIDDMYLLWGAAYFLQKEFDSAHQMFQFINYAFAEKEKDGYYKYIGSRLDGSSAQSIVTKEDDKLLKRLTSDPPSRNNAFIWQIRTFIEDTAMADAGSLIDALKKDPNFPERLNASLEEVQAYWFYKQERWDSAAIHLTAALDNAKTKQERARWQYLAGQLFERSGKPEQAKEWFSKSIDNATDPVLDIYARLNLIRVNKEGGDDYVDKNIAELDKMAHRERYADYRDMIYFMMAQMELERNNPDAALKYLEKGAKYSNENIGSRNRTYLKLADLAYSQKKYTAAASYYDSIQFEAGEMPEAETEYINGRKNILDRLVGNLNTIQRQDSLQRIAAMPEAERTDFLKKLARQLRKQQGLKEDETVSSTLAASVTNQSDLFNSNTKGEWYFYNKSSRSNGATTFKQIWGNRPNADNWRRGSSISEEQNAAAPGNTQGVPSAGVGTTTGAVTYDALLQTIPLTQQQLSLSNDSIQNALFSAGNIYFNEIEDYPSAIQAYEELRRRFPNHPEMNEALFHLYYAYQRSGNAAKAEEIKKLLQQKFPESRQASILTSGVDPFSNRPSADVTKTYESIYDMFIEGRFDEAKAAKRIADSIYQTNYWSPQLLYIESVYHIRKNEDSTAKDILNTLIQQNPETPIADKATTLLDVLSRRKQIEEELRNLQIERPQEEVAVISQTTQPIRQAPPTRDTVAVTKTEVPKNNVQNPPEPKKEEVVVPNEPVKKEVVVTQAPPLKADTDVPPLIRDTTAAKPAEIAVAKPTEKIVADTISKKPVAAAKPSAFGFTYDAEAPHFAVVILNKVDNIFGNEAKNAFSRFSKESYVNQVPNVQLLPLDAENKLLLIGIFSNIQQAAEYVQKAKPIASTQIVPWLKADKYTFSVITESNLETLKTNPNLDNYKKFLEQFSKIKW
;
A
#
# COMPACT_ATOMS: atom_id res chain seq x y z
N MET A 1 -56.43 -40.57 13.57
CA MET A 1 -55.63 -39.56 14.32
C MET A 1 -55.16 -40.01 15.70
N SER A 2 -55.67 -41.09 16.32
CA SER A 2 -55.21 -41.53 17.66
C SER A 2 -53.95 -42.40 17.63
N LEU A 3 -53.70 -43.19 16.58
CA LEU A 3 -52.54 -44.09 16.50
C LEU A 3 -51.20 -43.33 16.35
N SER A 4 -51.19 -42.22 15.60
CA SER A 4 -50.01 -41.37 15.41
C SER A 4 -49.58 -40.63 16.69
N ARG A 5 -50.52 -40.27 17.56
CA ARG A 5 -50.22 -39.65 18.87
C ARG A 5 -49.68 -40.66 19.89
N TYR A 6 -50.16 -41.90 19.85
CA TYR A 6 -49.59 -42.98 20.67
C TYR A 6 -48.22 -43.40 20.18
N ILE A 7 -47.96 -43.44 18.87
CA ILE A 7 -46.63 -43.73 18.33
C ILE A 7 -45.66 -42.60 18.67
N LEU A 8 -46.05 -41.32 18.56
CA LEU A 8 -45.20 -40.18 18.94
C LEU A 8 -44.95 -40.11 20.45
N SER A 9 -45.96 -40.44 21.26
CA SER A 9 -45.82 -40.51 22.73
C SER A 9 -45.01 -41.72 23.16
N CYS A 10 -45.16 -42.89 22.51
CA CYS A 10 -44.32 -44.06 22.72
C CYS A 10 -42.88 -43.76 22.32
N PHE A 11 -42.65 -43.09 21.18
CA PHE A 11 -41.33 -42.66 20.70
C PHE A 11 -40.66 -41.68 21.66
N LEU A 12 -41.40 -40.70 22.19
CA LEU A 12 -40.90 -39.78 23.23
C LEU A 12 -40.63 -40.50 24.57
N THR A 13 -41.43 -41.52 24.94
CA THR A 13 -41.20 -42.29 26.18
C THR A 13 -40.09 -43.34 26.04
N THR A 14 -39.84 -43.89 24.84
CA THR A 14 -38.71 -44.79 24.59
C THR A 14 -37.40 -44.03 24.37
N LEU A 15 -37.43 -42.78 23.93
CA LEU A 15 -36.27 -41.87 23.92
C LEU A 15 -35.76 -41.56 25.35
N VAL A 16 -36.62 -41.74 26.35
CA VAL A 16 -36.33 -41.45 27.77
C VAL A 16 -35.75 -42.65 28.54
N LEU A 17 -35.81 -43.87 28.00
CA LEU A 17 -35.42 -45.10 28.71
C LEU A 17 -34.02 -45.66 28.38
N PHE A 18 -33.22 -44.98 27.55
CA PHE A 18 -31.88 -45.44 27.23
C PHE A 18 -30.86 -44.30 27.35
N LEU A 19 -30.00 -44.36 28.39
CA LEU A 19 -28.55 -44.58 28.24
C LEU A 19 -27.75 -44.06 29.45
N GLN A 20 -27.13 -45.03 30.14
CA GLN A 20 -25.84 -45.08 30.84
C GLN A 20 -25.39 -43.97 31.81
N SER A 21 -24.62 -44.42 32.80
CA SER A 21 -23.90 -43.65 33.81
C SER A 21 -22.99 -42.58 33.18
N ALA A 22 -23.34 -41.31 33.36
CA ALA A 22 -22.44 -40.19 33.07
C ALA A 22 -21.19 -40.30 33.96
N LYS A 23 -20.03 -40.55 33.36
CA LYS A 23 -18.74 -40.28 34.01
C LYS A 23 -18.62 -38.76 34.14
N ALA A 24 -18.09 -38.27 35.24
CA ALA A 24 -17.79 -36.86 35.33
C ALA A 24 -16.73 -36.50 34.26
N GLN A 25 -16.95 -35.46 33.47
CA GLN A 25 -15.92 -34.85 32.61
C GLN A 25 -14.92 -34.00 33.44
N THR A 26 -14.77 -34.26 34.74
CA THR A 26 -13.84 -33.55 35.59
C THR A 26 -12.48 -34.20 35.48
N GLY A 27 -11.74 -33.83 34.44
CA GLY A 27 -10.33 -34.19 34.28
C GLY A 27 -9.38 -33.44 35.21
N PHE A 28 -9.87 -32.41 35.91
CA PHE A 28 -9.09 -31.47 36.71
C PHE A 28 -9.98 -30.84 37.82
N GLU A 29 -9.36 -30.36 38.90
CA GLU A 29 -10.03 -29.57 39.94
C GLU A 29 -9.90 -28.08 39.61
N LEU A 30 -11.00 -27.34 39.77
CA LEU A 30 -11.13 -25.95 39.35
C LEU A 30 -10.97 -25.03 40.57
N GLU A 31 -9.74 -24.86 41.05
CA GLU A 31 -9.44 -23.94 42.15
C GLU A 31 -9.12 -22.54 41.57
N ILE A 32 -10.15 -21.72 41.37
CA ILE A 32 -9.97 -20.34 40.88
C ILE A 32 -9.86 -19.41 42.09
N LYS A 33 -8.72 -18.74 42.25
CA LYS A 33 -8.56 -17.64 43.19
C LYS A 33 -9.50 -16.49 42.79
N LYS A 34 -10.56 -16.28 43.57
CA LYS A 34 -11.56 -15.24 43.27
C LYS A 34 -11.07 -13.87 43.75
N PRO A 35 -11.47 -12.78 43.07
CA PRO A 35 -11.26 -11.43 43.60
C PRO A 35 -11.95 -11.30 44.97
N GLU A 36 -11.35 -10.54 45.90
CA GLU A 36 -11.85 -10.32 47.28
C GLU A 36 -13.38 -10.17 47.43
N PRO A 37 -14.11 -9.39 46.60
CA PRO A 37 -15.56 -9.25 46.75
C PRO A 37 -16.37 -10.53 46.41
N PHE A 38 -15.75 -11.53 45.79
CA PHE A 38 -16.40 -12.76 45.33
C PHE A 38 -15.83 -14.03 45.96
N ASP A 39 -14.83 -13.93 46.83
CA ASP A 39 -14.17 -15.09 47.47
C ASP A 39 -15.17 -15.99 48.21
N ASN A 40 -16.13 -15.36 48.89
CA ASN A 40 -17.21 -16.05 49.61
C ASN A 40 -18.31 -16.65 48.72
N ARG A 41 -18.31 -16.41 47.40
CA ARG A 41 -19.34 -16.94 46.48
C ARG A 41 -18.86 -18.24 45.85
N VAL A 42 -19.48 -19.36 46.21
CA VAL A 42 -19.20 -20.66 45.57
C VAL A 42 -19.90 -20.73 44.20
N LEU A 43 -19.11 -20.89 43.15
CA LEU A 43 -19.59 -21.01 41.77
C LEU A 43 -20.32 -22.33 41.56
N LYS A 44 -21.20 -22.41 40.56
CA LYS A 44 -21.97 -23.65 40.32
C LYS A 44 -21.07 -24.78 39.81
N SER A 45 -20.04 -24.45 39.04
CA SER A 45 -18.96 -25.36 38.61
C SER A 45 -18.17 -25.95 39.77
N GLU A 46 -17.88 -25.16 40.82
CA GLU A 46 -17.20 -25.63 42.05
C GLU A 46 -18.06 -26.58 42.88
N LYS A 47 -19.39 -26.55 42.69
CA LYS A 47 -20.33 -27.49 43.32
C LYS A 47 -20.49 -28.78 42.52
N THR A 48 -19.70 -28.97 41.45
CA THR A 48 -19.71 -30.21 40.68
C THR A 48 -19.37 -31.39 41.60
N GLY A 49 -20.06 -32.51 41.44
CA GLY A 49 -19.87 -33.68 42.30
C GLY A 49 -20.62 -33.64 43.63
N GLN A 50 -20.93 -32.46 44.19
CA GLN A 50 -21.65 -32.33 45.48
C GLN A 50 -23.10 -32.84 45.44
N LYS A 51 -23.72 -32.84 44.25
CA LYS A 51 -25.07 -33.39 44.03
C LYS A 51 -25.04 -34.52 43.00
N LYS A 52 -25.91 -35.51 43.18
CA LYS A 52 -26.16 -36.56 42.19
C LYS A 52 -26.60 -35.93 40.86
N PHE A 53 -26.00 -36.38 39.76
CA PHE A 53 -26.34 -35.91 38.41
C PHE A 53 -27.52 -36.72 37.86
N THR A 54 -28.71 -36.47 38.42
CA THR A 54 -29.94 -37.17 38.03
C THR A 54 -30.38 -36.78 36.62
N TRP A 55 -31.24 -37.59 36.00
CA TRP A 55 -31.76 -37.34 34.64
C TRP A 55 -32.39 -35.95 34.48
N ASN A 56 -33.30 -35.55 35.39
CA ASN A 56 -33.91 -34.22 35.39
C ASN A 56 -32.85 -33.10 35.43
N ARG A 57 -31.80 -33.30 36.23
CA ARG A 57 -30.71 -32.32 36.35
C ARG A 57 -29.88 -32.28 35.06
N ARG A 58 -29.56 -33.42 34.46
CA ARG A 58 -28.82 -33.50 33.19
C ARG A 58 -29.59 -32.80 32.08
N LEU A 59 -30.88 -33.12 31.90
CA LEU A 59 -31.73 -32.49 30.89
C LEU A 59 -31.78 -30.97 31.10
N PHE A 60 -32.06 -30.51 32.32
CA PHE A 60 -32.10 -29.08 32.62
C PHE A 60 -30.76 -28.38 32.37
N GLN A 61 -29.66 -28.97 32.84
CA GLN A 61 -28.31 -28.40 32.66
C GLN A 61 -27.94 -28.35 31.18
N ASN A 62 -28.11 -29.43 30.43
CA ASN A 62 -27.78 -29.48 29.00
C ASN A 62 -28.63 -28.51 28.19
N THR A 63 -29.95 -28.50 28.36
CA THR A 63 -30.84 -27.59 27.62
C THR A 63 -30.51 -26.13 27.95
N TYR A 64 -30.28 -25.81 29.22
CA TYR A 64 -29.97 -24.43 29.62
C TYR A 64 -28.59 -23.99 29.13
N THR A 65 -27.55 -24.82 29.28
CA THR A 65 -26.20 -24.50 28.78
C THR A 65 -26.21 -24.35 27.26
N HIS A 66 -26.89 -25.24 26.54
CA HIS A 66 -26.98 -25.20 25.09
C HIS A 66 -27.61 -23.90 24.60
N TYR A 67 -28.87 -23.62 24.95
CA TYR A 67 -29.61 -22.52 24.33
C TYR A 67 -29.21 -21.14 24.87
N ASN A 68 -28.74 -21.03 26.11
CA ASN A 68 -28.36 -19.73 26.68
C ASN A 68 -26.89 -19.36 26.40
N TYR A 69 -26.00 -20.34 26.30
CA TYR A 69 -24.56 -20.09 26.14
C TYR A 69 -24.02 -20.63 24.82
N PHE A 70 -24.09 -21.95 24.57
CA PHE A 70 -23.51 -22.55 23.36
C PHE A 70 -24.05 -21.97 22.08
N PHE A 71 -25.36 -22.05 21.89
CA PHE A 71 -26.04 -21.63 20.67
C PHE A 71 -25.76 -20.16 20.38
N ASN A 72 -25.83 -19.30 21.41
CA ASN A 72 -25.57 -17.86 21.27
C ASN A 72 -24.10 -17.54 20.98
N ALA A 73 -23.15 -18.25 21.60
CA ALA A 73 -21.72 -18.08 21.35
C ALA A 73 -21.33 -18.59 19.95
N SER A 74 -21.83 -19.77 19.57
CA SER A 74 -21.60 -20.37 18.25
C SER A 74 -22.18 -19.53 17.12
N ASN A 75 -23.41 -19.03 17.26
CA ASN A 75 -24.01 -18.15 16.25
C ASN A 75 -23.21 -16.86 16.08
N ARG A 76 -22.72 -16.27 17.19
CA ARG A 76 -21.90 -15.07 17.14
C ARG A 76 -20.55 -15.32 16.47
N LEU A 77 -19.90 -16.43 16.78
CA LEU A 77 -18.65 -16.83 16.11
C LEU A 77 -18.86 -17.00 14.60
N ASN A 78 -19.95 -17.68 14.19
CA ASN A 78 -20.31 -17.84 12.79
C ASN A 78 -20.66 -16.51 12.12
N GLU A 79 -21.32 -15.59 12.83
CA GLU A 79 -21.61 -14.24 12.36
C GLU A 79 -20.33 -13.48 12.02
N VAL A 80 -19.32 -13.50 12.91
CA VAL A 80 -18.01 -12.87 12.67
C VAL A 80 -17.37 -13.41 11.39
N ILE A 81 -17.36 -14.74 11.21
CA ILE A 81 -16.80 -15.38 10.02
C ILE A 81 -17.61 -15.01 8.77
N ASN A 82 -18.94 -15.05 8.83
CA ASN A 82 -19.80 -14.75 7.69
C ASN A 82 -19.69 -13.27 7.27
N GLN A 83 -19.57 -12.35 8.23
CA GLN A 83 -19.30 -10.94 7.94
C GLN A 83 -17.94 -10.76 7.28
N ALA A 84 -16.89 -11.43 7.79
CA ALA A 84 -15.58 -11.39 7.17
C ALA A 84 -15.60 -11.95 5.73
N LYS A 85 -16.33 -13.05 5.50
CA LYS A 85 -16.54 -13.62 4.16
C LYS A 85 -17.31 -12.69 3.22
N ALA A 86 -18.31 -11.97 3.73
CA ALA A 86 -19.12 -11.05 2.92
C ALA A 86 -18.32 -9.80 2.49
N ILE A 87 -17.35 -9.37 3.29
CA ILE A 87 -16.44 -8.25 2.99
C ILE A 87 -15.33 -8.70 2.02
N ASN A 88 -14.93 -9.97 2.07
CA ASN A 88 -13.88 -10.51 1.20
C ASN A 88 -14.35 -10.61 -0.26
N GLN A 89 -13.75 -9.80 -1.12
CA GLN A 89 -13.90 -9.92 -2.57
C GLN A 89 -12.71 -10.67 -3.15
N ASP A 90 -12.99 -11.79 -3.83
CA ASP A 90 -11.97 -12.58 -4.49
C ASP A 90 -11.57 -11.95 -5.84
N ASP A 91 -10.27 -11.73 -6.05
CA ASP A 91 -9.74 -11.47 -7.39
C ASP A 91 -9.40 -12.79 -8.07
N TYR A 92 -10.35 -13.32 -8.84
CA TYR A 92 -10.18 -14.58 -9.56
C TYR A 92 -9.12 -14.52 -10.66
N ALA A 93 -8.62 -13.35 -11.06
CA ALA A 93 -7.48 -13.25 -11.98
C ALA A 93 -6.18 -13.76 -11.36
N ASN A 94 -6.11 -13.70 -10.03
CA ASN A 94 -4.96 -14.11 -9.23
C ASN A 94 -5.24 -15.47 -8.55
N LEU A 95 -4.19 -16.08 -7.98
CA LEU A 95 -4.37 -17.29 -7.17
C LEU A 95 -5.22 -16.93 -5.95
N LEU A 96 -6.35 -17.62 -5.79
CA LEU A 96 -7.24 -17.32 -4.68
C LEU A 96 -6.57 -17.65 -3.33
N PRO A 97 -6.75 -16.80 -2.30
CA PRO A 97 -6.44 -17.18 -0.93
C PRO A 97 -7.18 -18.48 -0.56
N PHE A 98 -6.53 -19.33 0.24
CA PHE A 98 -7.11 -20.63 0.62
C PHE A 98 -8.51 -20.48 1.24
N TYR A 99 -8.65 -19.59 2.21
CA TYR A 99 -9.94 -19.20 2.80
C TYR A 99 -10.51 -17.95 2.12
N ASN A 100 -11.84 -17.86 2.07
CA ASN A 100 -12.57 -16.70 1.56
C ASN A 100 -12.78 -15.61 2.63
N TYR A 101 -11.83 -15.47 3.55
CA TYR A 101 -11.76 -14.43 4.58
C TYR A 101 -10.32 -14.35 5.09
N SER A 102 -9.95 -13.22 5.70
CA SER A 102 -8.65 -13.04 6.35
C SER A 102 -8.78 -13.01 7.87
N LEU A 103 -7.72 -13.39 8.58
CA LEU A 103 -7.69 -13.31 10.04
C LEU A 103 -7.58 -11.86 10.54
N GLU A 104 -7.07 -10.96 9.70
CA GLU A 104 -7.05 -9.52 9.95
C GLU A 104 -8.48 -8.98 10.10
N THR A 105 -9.38 -9.35 9.18
CA THR A 105 -10.78 -8.91 9.21
C THR A 105 -11.54 -9.52 10.39
N THR A 106 -11.25 -10.77 10.78
CA THR A 106 -11.88 -11.36 11.96
C THR A 106 -11.34 -10.76 13.26
N ALA A 107 -10.02 -10.51 13.35
CA ALA A 107 -9.40 -9.91 14.53
C ALA A 107 -9.87 -8.47 14.78
N ALA A 108 -10.20 -7.73 13.71
CA ALA A 108 -10.82 -6.40 13.81
C ALA A 108 -12.18 -6.43 14.56
N GLN A 109 -12.88 -7.58 14.58
CA GLN A 109 -14.14 -7.78 15.30
C GLN A 109 -13.91 -8.29 16.74
N LYS A 110 -12.82 -7.87 17.39
CA LYS A 110 -12.42 -8.34 18.73
C LYS A 110 -13.54 -8.28 19.76
N ALA A 111 -14.33 -7.21 19.79
CA ALA A 111 -15.45 -7.05 20.72
C ALA A 111 -16.48 -8.18 20.62
N GLU A 112 -16.76 -8.67 19.41
CA GLU A 112 -17.71 -9.76 19.21
C GLU A 112 -17.12 -11.11 19.58
N LEU A 113 -15.83 -11.31 19.29
CA LEU A 113 -15.09 -12.50 19.72
C LEU A 113 -14.93 -12.53 21.26
N ASP A 114 -14.73 -11.39 21.92
CA ASP A 114 -14.74 -11.27 23.39
C ASP A 114 -16.12 -11.62 23.97
N SER A 115 -17.21 -11.32 23.27
CA SER A 115 -18.56 -11.77 23.65
C SER A 115 -18.69 -13.29 23.58
N VAL A 116 -18.10 -13.94 22.57
CA VAL A 116 -18.04 -15.41 22.45
C VAL A 116 -17.29 -15.98 23.65
N ILE A 117 -16.10 -15.46 23.94
CA ILE A 117 -15.26 -15.87 25.07
C ILE A 117 -16.01 -15.70 26.39
N TYR A 118 -16.62 -14.54 26.61
CA TYR A 118 -17.37 -14.24 27.83
C TYR A 118 -18.54 -15.21 28.02
N LYS A 119 -19.32 -15.49 26.97
CA LYS A 119 -20.44 -16.44 27.03
C LYS A 119 -19.95 -17.86 27.30
N ALA A 120 -18.88 -18.29 26.63
CA ALA A 120 -18.29 -19.60 26.85
C ALA A 120 -17.82 -19.77 28.30
N LYS A 121 -17.00 -18.83 28.78
CA LYS A 121 -16.50 -18.79 30.17
C LYS A 121 -17.64 -18.76 31.19
N THR A 122 -18.66 -17.93 30.96
CA THR A 122 -19.81 -17.83 31.86
C THR A 122 -20.60 -19.12 31.90
N GLY A 123 -20.83 -19.76 30.75
CA GLY A 123 -21.50 -21.05 30.65
C GLY A 123 -20.77 -22.14 31.45
N ILE A 124 -19.45 -22.23 31.29
CA ILE A 124 -18.61 -23.17 32.05
C ILE A 124 -18.74 -22.93 33.55
N VAL A 125 -18.58 -21.67 33.99
CA VAL A 125 -18.56 -21.32 35.41
C VAL A 125 -19.94 -21.49 36.08
N MET A 126 -21.02 -21.21 35.34
CA MET A 126 -22.39 -21.18 35.86
C MET A 126 -23.11 -22.53 35.81
N HIS A 127 -22.48 -23.59 35.29
CA HIS A 127 -23.10 -24.89 35.12
C HIS A 127 -22.31 -26.04 35.76
N ASP A 128 -22.97 -27.17 35.95
CA ASP A 128 -22.35 -28.41 36.41
C ASP A 128 -21.35 -28.87 35.32
N LEU A 129 -20.09 -29.13 35.67
CA LEU A 129 -19.04 -29.46 34.69
C LEU A 129 -19.22 -30.84 34.04
N ARG A 130 -20.23 -31.60 34.48
CA ARG A 130 -20.63 -32.89 33.90
C ARG A 130 -21.67 -32.74 32.79
N ASN A 131 -21.99 -31.51 32.39
CA ASN A 131 -22.89 -31.25 31.26
C ASN A 131 -22.15 -31.51 29.93
N ASP A 132 -22.90 -31.89 28.90
CA ASP A 132 -22.34 -32.41 27.66
C ASP A 132 -21.73 -31.33 26.74
N TRP A 133 -21.84 -30.03 27.08
CA TRP A 133 -21.41 -28.90 26.24
C TRP A 133 -20.14 -28.20 26.75
N ILE A 134 -19.50 -28.71 27.81
CA ILE A 134 -18.36 -28.02 28.44
C ILE A 134 -17.14 -27.98 27.52
N ASP A 135 -16.81 -29.10 26.88
CA ASP A 135 -15.72 -29.18 25.90
C ASP A 135 -16.00 -28.32 24.67
N ASP A 136 -17.24 -28.27 24.19
CA ASP A 136 -17.67 -27.35 23.13
C ASP A 136 -17.50 -25.86 23.52
N MET A 137 -17.77 -25.49 24.77
CA MET A 137 -17.53 -24.12 25.27
C MET A 137 -16.05 -23.77 25.19
N TYR A 138 -15.18 -24.68 25.63
CA TYR A 138 -13.73 -24.47 25.53
C TYR A 138 -13.26 -24.42 24.08
N LEU A 139 -13.84 -25.23 23.19
CA LEU A 139 -13.52 -25.20 21.76
C LEU A 139 -13.91 -23.85 21.14
N LEU A 140 -15.10 -23.32 21.44
CA LEU A 140 -15.52 -21.98 20.99
C LEU A 140 -14.62 -20.87 21.53
N TRP A 141 -14.15 -21.00 22.77
CA TRP A 141 -13.20 -20.07 23.36
C TRP A 141 -11.85 -20.12 22.61
N GLY A 142 -11.28 -21.30 22.39
CA GLY A 142 -10.05 -21.45 21.62
C GLY A 142 -10.18 -20.94 20.18
N ALA A 143 -11.29 -21.23 19.52
CA ALA A 143 -11.58 -20.73 18.17
C ALA A 143 -11.69 -19.19 18.14
N ALA A 144 -12.29 -18.57 19.16
CA ALA A 144 -12.33 -17.12 19.28
C ALA A 144 -10.93 -16.52 19.42
N TYR A 145 -10.04 -17.11 20.24
CA TYR A 145 -8.64 -16.69 20.32
C TYR A 145 -7.91 -16.81 18.98
N PHE A 146 -8.11 -17.92 18.26
CA PHE A 146 -7.52 -18.10 16.93
C PHE A 146 -7.97 -16.99 15.96
N LEU A 147 -9.28 -16.66 15.93
CA LEU A 147 -9.82 -15.60 15.08
C LEU A 147 -9.39 -14.19 15.51
N GLN A 148 -8.98 -14.01 16.77
CA GLN A 148 -8.34 -12.80 17.29
C GLN A 148 -6.84 -12.74 16.98
N LYS A 149 -6.26 -13.78 16.35
CA LYS A 149 -4.81 -13.97 16.17
C LYS A 149 -4.02 -14.10 17.48
N GLU A 150 -4.68 -14.48 18.56
CA GLU A 150 -4.04 -14.80 19.85
C GLU A 150 -3.64 -16.30 19.84
N PHE A 151 -2.67 -16.65 18.98
CA PHE A 151 -2.33 -18.04 18.68
C PHE A 151 -1.81 -18.83 19.88
N ASP A 152 -1.01 -18.22 20.76
CA ASP A 152 -0.56 -18.83 22.01
C ASP A 152 -1.75 -19.25 22.90
N SER A 153 -2.69 -18.33 23.11
CA SER A 153 -3.91 -18.57 23.90
C SER A 153 -4.79 -19.64 23.27
N ALA A 154 -4.94 -19.61 21.94
CA ALA A 154 -5.67 -20.62 21.20
C ALA A 154 -5.02 -22.00 21.33
N HIS A 155 -3.70 -22.10 21.13
CA HIS A 155 -2.92 -23.33 21.26
C HIS A 155 -3.06 -23.93 22.67
N GLN A 156 -2.85 -23.12 23.72
CA GLN A 156 -3.01 -23.56 25.10
C GLN A 156 -4.43 -24.08 25.38
N MET A 157 -5.46 -23.42 24.82
CA MET A 157 -6.83 -23.86 24.97
C MET A 157 -7.07 -25.22 24.30
N PHE A 158 -6.62 -25.39 23.05
CA PHE A 158 -6.79 -26.68 22.35
C PHE A 158 -5.98 -27.80 23.00
N GLN A 159 -4.76 -27.52 23.45
CA GLN A 159 -3.94 -28.46 24.22
C GLN A 159 -4.63 -28.84 25.54
N PHE A 160 -5.19 -27.85 26.24
CA PHE A 160 -5.97 -28.08 27.45
C PHE A 160 -7.16 -29.01 27.18
N ILE A 161 -7.92 -28.79 26.10
CA ILE A 161 -9.03 -29.68 25.73
C ILE A 161 -8.50 -31.11 25.47
N ASN A 162 -7.41 -31.22 24.71
CA ASN A 162 -6.78 -32.49 24.36
C ASN A 162 -6.26 -33.26 25.57
N TYR A 163 -5.87 -32.57 26.64
CA TYR A 163 -5.43 -33.16 27.90
C TYR A 163 -6.59 -33.42 28.88
N ALA A 164 -7.41 -32.41 29.17
CA ALA A 164 -8.44 -32.44 30.21
C ALA A 164 -9.58 -33.42 29.89
N PHE A 165 -9.90 -33.62 28.60
CA PHE A 165 -10.99 -34.50 28.16
C PHE A 165 -10.48 -35.83 27.57
N ALA A 166 -9.22 -36.20 27.82
CA ALA A 166 -8.69 -37.52 27.47
C ALA A 166 -9.32 -38.61 28.33
N GLU A 167 -9.47 -39.83 27.78
CA GLU A 167 -9.97 -40.97 28.55
C GLU A 167 -9.01 -41.34 29.70
N LYS A 168 -9.58 -41.53 30.89
CA LYS A 168 -8.85 -41.97 32.09
C LYS A 168 -9.17 -43.43 32.41
N GLU A 169 -8.18 -44.13 32.95
CA GLU A 169 -8.31 -45.48 33.51
C GLU A 169 -9.24 -45.49 34.73
N LYS A 170 -9.66 -46.68 35.19
CA LYS A 170 -10.63 -46.83 36.30
C LYS A 170 -10.11 -46.29 37.63
N ASP A 171 -8.80 -46.23 37.79
CA ASP A 171 -8.07 -45.70 38.94
C ASP A 171 -7.75 -44.20 38.82
N GLY A 172 -8.18 -43.55 37.73
CA GLY A 172 -8.06 -42.11 37.54
C GLY A 172 -6.76 -41.64 36.88
N TYR A 173 -5.82 -42.54 36.59
CA TYR A 173 -4.65 -42.21 35.79
C TYR A 173 -5.04 -41.99 34.32
N TYR A 174 -4.34 -41.09 33.64
CA TYR A 174 -4.51 -40.92 32.19
C TYR A 174 -4.09 -42.22 31.50
N LYS A 175 -4.89 -42.67 30.51
CA LYS A 175 -4.34 -43.61 29.53
C LYS A 175 -3.13 -42.93 28.91
N TYR A 176 -1.94 -43.42 29.19
CA TYR A 176 -0.72 -42.87 28.61
C TYR A 176 -0.86 -42.92 27.09
N ILE A 177 -0.70 -41.75 26.47
CA ILE A 177 -0.55 -41.63 25.01
C ILE A 177 0.64 -42.53 24.64
N GLY A 178 0.37 -43.71 24.05
CA GLY A 178 1.41 -44.69 23.71
C GLY A 178 1.48 -46.00 24.53
N SER A 179 0.61 -46.26 25.52
CA SER A 179 0.72 -47.45 26.39
C SER A 179 -0.12 -48.66 25.94
N ARG A 180 0.47 -49.87 26.00
CA ARG A 180 -0.13 -51.17 25.63
C ARG A 180 -1.02 -51.81 26.71
N LEU A 181 -1.29 -51.12 27.82
CA LEU A 181 -1.84 -51.76 29.03
C LEU A 181 -3.34 -52.11 29.00
N ASP A 182 -4.12 -51.64 28.02
CA ASP A 182 -5.60 -51.73 28.11
C ASP A 182 -6.31 -52.25 26.86
N GLY A 183 -5.62 -53.00 25.98
CA GLY A 183 -6.24 -53.68 24.83
C GLY A 183 -6.79 -52.78 23.70
N SER A 184 -6.77 -51.45 23.87
CA SER A 184 -6.88 -50.46 22.79
C SER A 184 -5.48 -50.15 22.25
N SER A 185 -5.33 -50.02 20.92
CA SER A 185 -4.05 -49.82 20.24
C SER A 185 -3.19 -48.77 20.93
N ALA A 186 -1.98 -49.15 21.35
CA ALA A 186 -0.97 -48.33 22.03
C ALA A 186 -0.40 -47.17 21.19
N GLN A 187 -1.14 -46.69 20.20
CA GLN A 187 -0.71 -45.75 19.18
C GLN A 187 -1.77 -44.69 18.86
N SER A 188 -2.87 -44.63 19.62
CA SER A 188 -3.96 -43.68 19.39
C SER A 188 -3.87 -42.48 20.33
N ILE A 189 -3.88 -41.27 19.77
CA ILE A 189 -3.89 -39.98 20.50
C ILE A 189 -5.30 -39.41 20.61
N VAL A 190 -6.23 -39.89 19.78
CA VAL A 190 -7.61 -39.42 19.59
C VAL A 190 -8.58 -40.16 20.54
N THR A 191 -9.72 -39.55 20.89
CA THR A 191 -10.78 -40.26 21.62
C THR A 191 -11.63 -41.05 20.63
N LYS A 192 -11.79 -42.36 20.86
CA LYS A 192 -12.68 -43.19 20.04
C LYS A 192 -14.13 -42.73 20.20
N GLU A 193 -14.75 -42.32 19.10
CA GLU A 193 -16.17 -41.97 19.06
C GLU A 193 -17.04 -43.24 19.00
N ASP A 194 -18.24 -43.18 19.56
CA ASP A 194 -19.17 -44.32 19.60
C ASP A 194 -20.24 -44.12 18.52
N ASP A 195 -20.06 -44.82 17.40
CA ASP A 195 -20.84 -44.64 16.17
C ASP A 195 -22.22 -45.31 16.19
N LYS A 196 -22.64 -45.87 17.32
CA LYS A 196 -23.97 -46.47 17.45
C LYS A 196 -25.04 -45.42 17.16
N LEU A 197 -25.97 -45.75 16.25
CA LEU A 197 -27.05 -44.87 15.79
C LEU A 197 -27.78 -44.17 16.95
N LEU A 198 -28.04 -44.89 18.04
CA LEU A 198 -28.74 -44.34 19.20
C LEU A 198 -27.96 -43.19 19.85
N LYS A 199 -26.63 -43.29 19.94
CA LYS A 199 -25.80 -42.28 20.59
C LYS A 199 -25.56 -41.07 19.70
N ARG A 200 -25.40 -41.29 18.39
CA ARG A 200 -25.35 -40.23 17.35
C ARG A 200 -26.63 -39.37 17.32
N LEU A 201 -27.77 -39.92 17.75
CA LEU A 201 -29.04 -39.20 17.82
C LEU A 201 -29.28 -38.49 19.16
N THR A 202 -28.51 -38.80 20.21
CA THR A 202 -28.76 -38.29 21.58
C THR A 202 -27.65 -37.43 22.16
N SER A 203 -26.46 -37.43 21.57
CA SER A 203 -25.30 -36.68 22.08
C SER A 203 -24.37 -36.30 20.94
N ASP A 204 -23.80 -35.10 21.02
CA ASP A 204 -22.76 -34.67 20.09
C ASP A 204 -21.44 -35.40 20.36
N PRO A 205 -20.62 -35.61 19.32
CA PRO A 205 -19.32 -36.24 19.48
C PRO A 205 -18.40 -35.33 20.31
N PRO A 206 -17.46 -35.90 21.10
CA PRO A 206 -16.55 -35.12 21.93
C PRO A 206 -15.77 -34.06 21.15
N SER A 207 -15.67 -32.87 21.71
CA SER A 207 -15.02 -31.73 21.06
C SER A 207 -13.48 -31.82 21.06
N ARG A 208 -12.92 -32.76 21.84
CA ARG A 208 -11.49 -33.09 21.86
C ARG A 208 -10.92 -33.39 20.47
N ASN A 209 -11.61 -34.21 19.68
CA ASN A 209 -11.10 -34.57 18.35
C ASN A 209 -11.09 -33.38 17.39
N ASN A 210 -12.06 -32.46 17.55
CA ASN A 210 -12.08 -31.20 16.79
C ASN A 210 -10.92 -30.28 17.21
N ALA A 211 -10.55 -30.25 18.49
CA ALA A 211 -9.47 -29.40 19.00
C ALA A 211 -8.12 -29.71 18.36
N PHE A 212 -7.82 -30.96 17.99
CA PHE A 212 -6.62 -31.28 17.21
C PHE A 212 -6.59 -30.61 15.83
N ILE A 213 -7.72 -30.55 15.12
CA ILE A 213 -7.81 -29.87 13.81
C ILE A 213 -7.57 -28.36 13.98
N TRP A 214 -8.17 -27.76 15.00
CA TRP A 214 -7.93 -26.36 15.31
C TRP A 214 -6.49 -26.09 15.74
N GLN A 215 -5.87 -26.99 16.50
CA GLN A 215 -4.47 -26.89 16.88
C GLN A 215 -3.55 -26.92 15.66
N ILE A 216 -3.83 -27.76 14.65
CA ILE A 216 -3.10 -27.75 13.37
C ILE A 216 -3.26 -26.39 12.68
N ARG A 217 -4.48 -25.84 12.59
CA ARG A 217 -4.71 -24.50 12.01
C ARG A 217 -3.89 -23.44 12.72
N THR A 218 -3.89 -23.45 14.05
CA THR A 218 -3.10 -22.53 14.88
C THR A 218 -1.61 -22.64 14.55
N PHE A 219 -1.06 -23.86 14.50
CA PHE A 219 0.35 -24.06 14.15
C PHE A 219 0.69 -23.56 12.74
N ILE A 220 -0.20 -23.75 11.76
CA ILE A 220 0.03 -23.26 10.38
C ILE A 220 0.10 -21.72 10.35
N GLU A 221 -0.80 -21.04 11.06
CA GLU A 221 -0.82 -19.56 11.11
C GLU A 221 0.30 -18.97 11.97
N ASP A 222 0.69 -19.69 13.03
CA ASP A 222 1.84 -19.35 13.87
C ASP A 222 3.19 -19.77 13.24
N THR A 223 3.17 -20.22 11.98
CA THR A 223 4.36 -20.64 11.20
C THR A 223 5.11 -21.87 11.75
N ALA A 224 4.55 -22.56 12.74
CA ALA A 224 5.04 -23.82 13.32
C ALA A 224 4.76 -25.03 12.40
N MET A 225 5.32 -25.02 11.19
CA MET A 225 5.02 -26.00 10.14
C MET A 225 5.41 -27.44 10.51
N ALA A 226 6.47 -27.63 11.29
CA ALA A 226 6.93 -28.95 11.73
C ALA A 226 5.95 -29.58 12.74
N ASP A 227 5.42 -28.79 13.66
CA ASP A 227 4.43 -29.24 14.65
C ASP A 227 3.09 -29.55 13.98
N ALA A 228 2.66 -28.69 13.04
CA ALA A 228 1.49 -28.95 12.20
C ALA A 228 1.63 -30.27 11.43
N GLY A 229 2.74 -30.47 10.72
CA GLY A 229 3.00 -31.68 9.94
C GLY A 229 3.06 -32.94 10.81
N SER A 230 3.73 -32.87 11.96
CA SER A 230 3.83 -34.00 12.91
C SER A 230 2.45 -34.40 13.45
N LEU A 231 1.61 -33.42 13.79
CA LEU A 231 0.26 -33.68 14.28
C LEU A 231 -0.65 -34.22 13.17
N ILE A 232 -0.56 -33.69 11.95
CA ILE A 232 -1.26 -34.24 10.78
C ILE A 232 -0.89 -35.72 10.59
N ASP A 233 0.40 -36.04 10.53
CA ASP A 233 0.89 -37.41 10.32
C ASP A 233 0.44 -38.37 11.43
N ALA A 234 0.43 -37.90 12.68
CA ALA A 234 -0.05 -38.68 13.81
C ALA A 234 -1.55 -39.00 13.67
N LEU A 235 -2.38 -38.01 13.33
CA LEU A 235 -3.84 -38.20 13.17
C LEU A 235 -4.17 -39.08 11.95
N LYS A 236 -3.46 -38.94 10.83
CA LYS A 236 -3.69 -39.79 9.63
C LYS A 236 -3.43 -41.27 9.88
N LYS A 237 -2.49 -41.58 10.78
CA LYS A 237 -2.11 -42.97 11.14
C LYS A 237 -2.91 -43.50 12.32
N ASP A 238 -3.73 -42.67 12.98
CA ASP A 238 -4.48 -43.06 14.15
C ASP A 238 -5.69 -43.94 13.76
N PRO A 239 -5.77 -45.20 14.23
CA PRO A 239 -6.86 -46.10 13.86
C PRO A 239 -8.22 -45.71 14.44
N ASN A 240 -8.28 -44.78 15.40
CA ASN A 240 -9.52 -44.30 16.01
C ASN A 240 -9.87 -42.86 15.57
N PHE A 241 -9.18 -42.29 14.59
CA PHE A 241 -9.54 -40.97 14.07
C PHE A 241 -10.95 -41.00 13.45
N PRO A 242 -11.86 -40.10 13.84
CA PRO A 242 -13.26 -40.20 13.46
C PRO A 242 -13.46 -39.84 11.99
N GLU A 243 -14.21 -40.68 11.27
CA GLU A 243 -14.43 -40.53 9.81
C GLU A 243 -15.01 -39.15 9.44
N ARG A 244 -15.89 -38.60 10.29
CA ARG A 244 -16.49 -37.26 10.10
C ARG A 244 -15.46 -36.13 10.01
N LEU A 245 -14.25 -36.32 10.55
CA LEU A 245 -13.18 -35.32 10.54
C LEU A 245 -12.15 -35.54 9.44
N ASN A 246 -12.28 -36.59 8.61
CA ASN A 246 -11.36 -36.83 7.50
C ASN A 246 -11.29 -35.63 6.56
N ALA A 247 -12.43 -35.11 6.11
CA ALA A 247 -12.47 -33.93 5.26
C ALA A 247 -11.82 -32.70 5.94
N SER A 248 -11.99 -32.52 7.25
CA SER A 248 -11.35 -31.43 8.01
C SER A 248 -9.84 -31.59 8.18
N LEU A 249 -9.36 -32.84 8.30
CA LEU A 249 -7.93 -33.14 8.31
C LEU A 249 -7.29 -32.89 6.95
N GLU A 250 -7.97 -33.31 5.88
CA GLU A 250 -7.57 -33.03 4.49
C GLU A 250 -7.56 -31.52 4.20
N GLU A 251 -8.52 -30.75 4.71
CA GLU A 251 -8.54 -29.28 4.59
C GLU A 251 -7.29 -28.63 5.20
N VAL A 252 -6.97 -28.95 6.45
CA VAL A 252 -5.81 -28.34 7.13
C VAL A 252 -4.49 -28.83 6.54
N GLN A 253 -4.44 -30.05 6.01
CA GLN A 253 -3.28 -30.55 5.28
C GLN A 253 -3.11 -29.84 3.92
N ALA A 254 -4.20 -29.61 3.20
CA ALA A 254 -4.17 -28.81 1.98
C ALA A 254 -3.68 -27.38 2.28
N TYR A 255 -4.15 -26.81 3.38
CA TYR A 255 -3.71 -25.48 3.83
C TYR A 255 -2.23 -25.44 4.20
N TRP A 256 -1.75 -26.47 4.90
CA TRP A 256 -0.33 -26.63 5.23
C TRP A 256 0.56 -26.70 3.98
N PHE A 257 0.15 -27.43 2.94
CA PHE A 257 0.87 -27.46 1.66
C PHE A 257 0.76 -26.14 0.89
N TYR A 258 -0.41 -25.49 0.93
CA TYR A 258 -0.66 -24.20 0.28
C TYR A 258 0.29 -23.11 0.82
N LYS A 259 0.45 -23.04 2.16
CA LYS A 259 1.37 -22.09 2.81
C LYS A 259 2.85 -22.35 2.52
N GLN A 260 3.20 -23.57 2.10
CA GLN A 260 4.54 -23.94 1.68
C GLN A 260 4.72 -23.89 0.15
N GLU A 261 3.75 -23.35 -0.58
CA GLU A 261 3.76 -23.26 -2.04
C GLU A 261 3.87 -24.60 -2.77
N ARG A 262 3.48 -25.69 -2.09
CA ARG A 262 3.45 -27.05 -2.65
C ARG A 262 2.11 -27.30 -3.33
N TRP A 263 1.92 -26.67 -4.49
CA TRP A 263 0.64 -26.59 -5.18
C TRP A 263 -0.01 -27.94 -5.52
N ASP A 264 0.78 -28.93 -5.94
CA ASP A 264 0.24 -30.23 -6.33
C ASP A 264 -0.40 -30.97 -5.15
N SER A 265 0.33 -31.07 -4.04
CA SER A 265 -0.18 -31.68 -2.81
C SER A 265 -1.33 -30.86 -2.23
N ALA A 266 -1.24 -29.53 -2.25
CA ALA A 266 -2.34 -28.67 -1.82
C ALA A 266 -3.62 -28.94 -2.62
N ALA A 267 -3.54 -29.08 -3.95
CA ALA A 267 -4.68 -29.36 -4.80
C ALA A 267 -5.31 -30.73 -4.48
N ILE A 268 -4.51 -31.79 -4.36
CA ILE A 268 -4.99 -33.14 -4.06
C ILE A 268 -5.76 -33.14 -2.73
N HIS A 269 -5.17 -32.60 -1.67
CA HIS A 269 -5.79 -32.57 -0.35
C HIS A 269 -7.03 -31.63 -0.32
N LEU A 270 -6.99 -30.50 -1.03
CA LEU A 270 -8.14 -29.58 -1.13
C LEU A 270 -9.35 -30.27 -1.78
N THR A 271 -9.10 -31.10 -2.80
CA THR A 271 -10.19 -31.82 -3.48
C THR A 271 -10.81 -32.90 -2.60
N ALA A 272 -10.03 -33.52 -1.70
CA ALA A 272 -10.53 -34.46 -0.70
C ALA A 272 -11.31 -33.75 0.44
N ALA A 273 -11.13 -32.44 0.59
CA ALA A 273 -11.79 -31.63 1.63
C ALA A 273 -13.12 -30.99 1.20
N LEU A 274 -13.56 -31.14 -0.06
CA LEU A 274 -14.68 -30.39 -0.65
C LEU A 274 -16.03 -30.52 0.08
N ASP A 275 -16.20 -31.54 0.91
CA ASP A 275 -17.41 -31.75 1.70
C ASP A 275 -17.52 -30.79 2.90
N ASN A 276 -16.44 -30.07 3.24
CA ASN A 276 -16.47 -29.00 4.24
C ASN A 276 -17.03 -27.67 3.69
N ALA A 277 -17.17 -27.52 2.37
CA ALA A 277 -17.75 -26.33 1.77
C ALA A 277 -19.24 -26.22 2.13
N LYS A 278 -19.65 -25.14 2.80
CA LYS A 278 -21.01 -25.02 3.36
C LYS A 278 -22.06 -24.68 2.31
N THR A 279 -21.64 -24.04 1.22
CA THR A 279 -22.53 -23.60 0.14
C THR A 279 -22.04 -24.09 -1.22
N LYS A 280 -22.96 -24.14 -2.17
CA LYS A 280 -22.64 -24.47 -3.57
C LYS A 280 -21.56 -23.52 -4.14
N GLN A 281 -21.62 -22.24 -3.77
CA GLN A 281 -20.63 -21.23 -4.16
C GLN A 281 -19.25 -21.46 -3.53
N GLU A 282 -19.18 -21.80 -2.24
CA GLU A 282 -17.91 -22.14 -1.60
C GLU A 282 -17.27 -23.38 -2.22
N ARG A 283 -18.09 -24.37 -2.59
CA ARG A 283 -17.62 -25.56 -3.29
C ARG A 283 -17.06 -25.21 -4.67
N ALA A 284 -17.76 -24.36 -5.42
CA ALA A 284 -17.26 -23.84 -6.70
C ALA A 284 -15.93 -23.10 -6.53
N ARG A 285 -15.82 -22.23 -5.53
CA ARG A 285 -14.58 -21.50 -5.23
C ARG A 285 -13.41 -22.44 -4.92
N TRP A 286 -13.62 -23.47 -4.12
CA TRP A 286 -12.57 -24.45 -3.81
C TRP A 286 -12.19 -25.30 -5.01
N GLN A 287 -13.15 -25.67 -5.86
CA GLN A 287 -12.90 -26.35 -7.13
C GLN A 287 -12.09 -25.46 -8.09
N TYR A 288 -12.40 -24.16 -8.15
CA TYR A 288 -11.62 -23.20 -8.92
C TYR A 288 -10.19 -23.07 -8.40
N LEU A 289 -10.02 -22.91 -7.09
CA LEU A 289 -8.69 -22.90 -6.45
C LEU A 289 -7.92 -24.19 -6.76
N ALA A 290 -8.56 -25.37 -6.66
CA ALA A 290 -7.93 -26.63 -7.04
C ALA A 290 -7.46 -26.63 -8.51
N GLY A 291 -8.29 -26.10 -9.42
CA GLY A 291 -7.92 -25.91 -10.83
C GLY A 291 -6.68 -25.01 -11.00
N GLN A 292 -6.63 -23.87 -10.30
CA GLN A 292 -5.47 -22.96 -10.31
C GLN A 292 -4.20 -23.63 -9.76
N LEU A 293 -4.32 -24.44 -8.70
CA LEU A 293 -3.20 -25.14 -8.08
C LEU A 293 -2.66 -26.26 -9.00
N PHE A 294 -3.53 -27.02 -9.67
CA PHE A 294 -3.10 -28.01 -10.66
C PHE A 294 -2.45 -27.37 -11.89
N GLU A 295 -2.98 -26.24 -12.36
CA GLU A 295 -2.37 -25.48 -13.46
C GLU A 295 -0.95 -25.04 -13.11
N ARG A 296 -0.76 -24.44 -11.92
CA ARG A 296 0.56 -24.03 -11.40
C ARG A 296 1.53 -25.20 -11.19
N SER A 297 1.00 -26.40 -10.99
CA SER A 297 1.77 -27.64 -10.87
C SER A 297 2.14 -28.26 -12.22
N GLY A 298 1.77 -27.64 -13.34
CA GLY A 298 2.00 -28.17 -14.68
C GLY A 298 1.10 -29.36 -15.04
N LYS A 299 -0.08 -29.48 -14.41
CA LYS A 299 -1.05 -30.58 -14.62
C LYS A 299 -2.33 -30.09 -15.30
N PRO A 300 -2.30 -29.75 -16.60
CA PRO A 300 -3.41 -29.10 -17.29
C PRO A 300 -4.67 -29.97 -17.37
N GLU A 301 -4.55 -31.30 -17.48
CA GLU A 301 -5.72 -32.19 -17.53
C GLU A 301 -6.53 -32.17 -16.23
N GLN A 302 -5.84 -32.15 -15.08
CA GLN A 302 -6.51 -32.00 -13.80
C GLN A 302 -7.07 -30.58 -13.65
N ALA A 303 -6.34 -29.56 -14.11
CA ALA A 303 -6.85 -28.18 -14.10
C ALA A 303 -8.16 -28.05 -14.90
N LYS A 304 -8.24 -28.63 -16.10
CA LYS A 304 -9.46 -28.69 -16.93
C LYS A 304 -10.63 -29.30 -16.15
N GLU A 305 -10.41 -30.48 -15.56
CA GLU A 305 -11.45 -31.18 -14.79
C GLU A 305 -12.00 -30.30 -13.66
N TRP A 306 -11.11 -29.67 -12.88
CA TRP A 306 -11.51 -28.88 -11.72
C TRP A 306 -12.13 -27.53 -12.09
N PHE A 307 -11.67 -26.88 -13.16
CA PHE A 307 -12.36 -25.71 -13.70
C PHE A 307 -13.77 -26.07 -14.22
N SER A 308 -13.93 -27.21 -14.90
CA SER A 308 -15.26 -27.69 -15.32
C SER A 308 -16.19 -27.93 -14.12
N LYS A 309 -15.71 -28.61 -13.08
CA LYS A 309 -16.51 -28.82 -11.86
C LYS A 309 -16.89 -27.52 -11.15
N SER A 310 -15.98 -26.54 -11.15
CA SER A 310 -16.25 -25.20 -10.63
C SER A 310 -17.39 -24.54 -11.40
N ILE A 311 -17.36 -24.60 -12.73
CA ILE A 311 -18.40 -24.03 -13.61
C ILE A 311 -19.78 -24.60 -13.29
N ASP A 312 -19.89 -25.91 -13.10
CA ASP A 312 -21.16 -26.58 -12.78
C ASP A 312 -21.75 -26.13 -11.43
N ASN A 313 -20.88 -25.71 -10.52
CA ASN A 313 -21.25 -25.26 -9.18
C ASN A 313 -21.33 -23.74 -9.02
N ALA A 314 -20.78 -22.96 -9.95
CA ALA A 314 -20.66 -21.51 -9.82
C ALA A 314 -22.03 -20.81 -9.87
N THR A 315 -22.36 -20.11 -8.79
CA THR A 315 -23.54 -19.24 -8.71
C THR A 315 -23.19 -17.79 -8.98
N ASP A 316 -21.97 -17.36 -8.60
CA ASP A 316 -21.39 -16.08 -8.96
C ASP A 316 -21.01 -16.04 -10.46
N PRO A 317 -21.58 -15.12 -11.27
CA PRO A 317 -21.22 -14.94 -12.66
C PRO A 317 -19.72 -14.68 -12.87
N VAL A 318 -19.05 -13.97 -11.97
CA VAL A 318 -17.63 -13.63 -12.10
C VAL A 318 -16.77 -14.89 -12.02
N LEU A 319 -16.98 -15.71 -10.99
CA LEU A 319 -16.32 -17.01 -10.88
C LEU A 319 -16.57 -17.91 -12.10
N ASP A 320 -17.82 -17.99 -12.57
CA ASP A 320 -18.17 -18.77 -13.76
C ASP A 320 -17.40 -18.29 -14.99
N ILE A 321 -17.28 -16.96 -15.18
CA ILE A 321 -16.46 -16.38 -16.24
C ILE A 321 -15.01 -16.84 -16.10
N TYR A 322 -14.34 -16.52 -14.99
CA TYR A 322 -12.94 -16.85 -14.80
C TYR A 322 -12.65 -18.35 -14.91
N ALA A 323 -13.54 -19.21 -14.37
CA ALA A 323 -13.40 -20.66 -14.50
C ALA A 323 -13.49 -21.11 -15.96
N ARG A 324 -14.39 -20.54 -16.76
CA ARG A 324 -14.46 -20.79 -18.22
C ARG A 324 -13.23 -20.27 -18.94
N LEU A 325 -12.77 -19.05 -18.63
CA LEU A 325 -11.59 -18.47 -19.26
C LEU A 325 -10.35 -19.32 -18.98
N ASN A 326 -10.16 -19.76 -17.73
CA ASN A 326 -9.04 -20.61 -17.38
C ASN A 326 -9.16 -22.00 -18.01
N LEU A 327 -10.35 -22.61 -18.01
CA LEU A 327 -10.62 -23.87 -18.70
C LEU A 327 -10.21 -23.78 -20.18
N ILE A 328 -10.65 -22.72 -20.86
CA ILE A 328 -10.32 -22.42 -22.26
C ILE A 328 -8.80 -22.26 -22.43
N ARG A 329 -8.13 -21.50 -21.54
CA ARG A 329 -6.66 -21.30 -21.56
C ARG A 329 -5.88 -22.61 -21.40
N VAL A 330 -6.25 -23.46 -20.44
CA VAL A 330 -5.57 -24.75 -20.22
C VAL A 330 -5.96 -25.79 -21.28
N ASN A 331 -7.08 -25.57 -21.99
CA ASN A 331 -7.54 -26.42 -23.07
C ASN A 331 -6.88 -26.07 -24.40
N LYS A 332 -5.74 -26.70 -24.66
CA LYS A 332 -4.99 -26.63 -25.92
C LYS A 332 -5.32 -27.78 -26.89
N GLU A 333 -6.46 -28.45 -26.71
CA GLU A 333 -6.90 -29.51 -27.61
C GLU A 333 -7.26 -28.93 -28.98
N GLY A 334 -6.72 -29.53 -30.05
CA GLY A 334 -6.97 -29.11 -31.42
C GLY A 334 -5.77 -28.54 -32.18
N GLY A 335 -4.56 -28.60 -31.62
CA GLY A 335 -3.36 -28.11 -32.30
C GLY A 335 -3.48 -26.62 -32.59
N ASP A 336 -3.05 -26.16 -33.75
CA ASP A 336 -3.00 -24.73 -34.10
C ASP A 336 -4.39 -24.02 -34.08
N ASP A 337 -5.49 -24.76 -34.20
CA ASP A 337 -6.87 -24.23 -34.22
C ASP A 337 -7.46 -23.97 -32.82
N TYR A 338 -6.73 -24.29 -31.74
CA TYR A 338 -7.28 -24.19 -30.38
C TYR A 338 -7.70 -22.75 -30.05
N VAL A 339 -6.92 -21.76 -30.48
CA VAL A 339 -7.19 -20.33 -30.26
C VAL A 339 -8.51 -19.91 -30.90
N ASP A 340 -8.77 -20.32 -32.14
CA ASP A 340 -10.00 -19.92 -32.85
C ASP A 340 -11.26 -20.55 -32.24
N LYS A 341 -11.19 -21.82 -31.83
CA LYS A 341 -12.29 -22.49 -31.11
C LYS A 341 -12.59 -21.79 -29.79
N ASN A 342 -11.53 -21.46 -29.07
CA ASN A 342 -11.61 -20.79 -27.78
C ASN A 342 -12.18 -19.37 -27.90
N ILE A 343 -11.71 -18.58 -28.87
CA ILE A 343 -12.27 -17.26 -29.18
C ILE A 343 -13.75 -17.36 -29.57
N ALA A 344 -14.14 -18.37 -30.35
CA ALA A 344 -15.55 -18.58 -30.71
C ALA A 344 -16.44 -18.91 -29.50
N GLU A 345 -15.94 -19.67 -28.52
CA GLU A 345 -16.67 -19.92 -27.28
C GLU A 345 -16.77 -18.65 -26.40
N LEU A 346 -15.71 -17.85 -26.34
CA LEU A 346 -15.72 -16.55 -25.66
C LEU A 346 -16.70 -15.57 -26.32
N ASP A 347 -16.76 -15.53 -27.65
CA ASP A 347 -17.70 -14.68 -28.37
C ASP A 347 -19.16 -15.09 -28.10
N LYS A 348 -19.48 -16.40 -28.14
CA LYS A 348 -20.79 -16.91 -27.74
C LYS A 348 -21.13 -16.50 -26.31
N MET A 349 -20.15 -16.54 -25.41
CA MET A 349 -20.32 -16.15 -24.02
C MET A 349 -20.63 -14.66 -23.88
N ALA A 350 -19.88 -13.79 -24.57
CA ALA A 350 -20.11 -12.34 -24.56
C ALA A 350 -21.52 -11.94 -25.02
N HIS A 351 -22.15 -12.74 -25.89
CA HIS A 351 -23.50 -12.49 -26.38
C HIS A 351 -24.62 -12.96 -25.43
N ARG A 352 -24.34 -13.77 -24.41
CA ARG A 352 -25.38 -14.22 -23.46
C ARG A 352 -25.70 -13.10 -22.46
N GLU A 353 -26.99 -12.93 -22.16
CA GLU A 353 -27.51 -11.88 -21.28
C GLU A 353 -26.90 -11.93 -19.86
N ARG A 354 -26.70 -13.13 -19.30
CA ARG A 354 -26.08 -13.32 -17.98
C ARG A 354 -24.69 -12.66 -17.85
N TYR A 355 -23.97 -12.50 -18.96
CA TYR A 355 -22.62 -11.92 -18.97
C TYR A 355 -22.59 -10.52 -19.58
N ALA A 356 -23.75 -9.87 -19.77
CA ALA A 356 -23.83 -8.54 -20.34
C ALA A 356 -22.93 -7.54 -19.59
N ASP A 357 -22.85 -7.68 -18.26
CA ASP A 357 -22.07 -6.78 -17.42
C ASP A 357 -20.57 -7.08 -17.35
N TYR A 358 -20.12 -8.17 -17.98
CA TYR A 358 -18.74 -8.64 -17.95
C TYR A 358 -18.17 -8.86 -19.36
N ARG A 359 -18.81 -8.24 -20.36
CA ARG A 359 -18.38 -8.32 -21.76
C ARG A 359 -16.99 -7.77 -21.96
N ASP A 360 -16.66 -6.69 -21.27
CA ASP A 360 -15.33 -6.08 -21.24
C ASP A 360 -14.25 -7.12 -20.91
N MET A 361 -14.48 -7.89 -19.86
CA MET A 361 -13.57 -8.92 -19.40
C MET A 361 -13.43 -10.07 -20.42
N ILE A 362 -14.53 -10.50 -21.02
CA ILE A 362 -14.53 -11.57 -22.03
C ILE A 362 -13.76 -11.12 -23.28
N TYR A 363 -13.96 -9.88 -23.73
CA TYR A 363 -13.22 -9.30 -24.86
C TYR A 363 -11.73 -9.08 -24.53
N PHE A 364 -11.42 -8.70 -23.29
CA PHE A 364 -10.03 -8.62 -22.83
C PHE A 364 -9.32 -9.96 -22.94
N MET A 365 -9.98 -11.06 -22.54
CA MET A 365 -9.39 -12.40 -22.68
C MET A 365 -9.23 -12.81 -24.15
N MET A 366 -10.21 -12.55 -25.01
CA MET A 366 -10.06 -12.77 -26.46
C MET A 366 -8.82 -12.04 -27.01
N ALA A 367 -8.61 -10.79 -26.57
CA ALA A 367 -7.42 -10.04 -26.96
C ALA A 367 -6.11 -10.67 -26.45
N GLN A 368 -6.09 -11.18 -25.22
CA GLN A 368 -4.92 -11.88 -24.69
C GLN A 368 -4.59 -13.12 -25.52
N MET A 369 -5.59 -13.90 -25.94
CA MET A 369 -5.38 -15.07 -26.80
C MET A 369 -4.82 -14.68 -28.18
N GLU A 370 -5.30 -13.59 -28.78
CA GLU A 370 -4.75 -13.05 -30.02
C GLU A 370 -3.28 -12.62 -29.86
N LEU A 371 -2.93 -12.03 -28.72
CA LEU A 371 -1.54 -11.65 -28.41
C LEU A 371 -0.64 -12.88 -28.22
N GLU A 372 -1.13 -13.96 -27.60
CA GLU A 372 -0.37 -15.21 -27.46
C GLU A 372 0.04 -15.81 -28.81
N ARG A 373 -0.80 -15.67 -29.84
CA ARG A 373 -0.48 -16.09 -31.22
C ARG A 373 0.17 -14.99 -32.06
N ASN A 374 0.68 -13.93 -31.45
CA ASN A 374 1.36 -12.81 -32.11
C ASN A 374 0.48 -12.07 -33.16
N ASN A 375 -0.81 -11.90 -32.87
CA ASN A 375 -1.78 -11.17 -33.71
C ASN A 375 -2.27 -9.88 -33.01
N PRO A 376 -1.42 -8.84 -32.90
CA PRO A 376 -1.75 -7.61 -32.19
C PRO A 376 -2.90 -6.81 -32.80
N ASP A 377 -3.14 -6.92 -34.11
CA ASP A 377 -4.21 -6.17 -34.79
C ASP A 377 -5.60 -6.69 -34.44
N ALA A 378 -5.76 -8.02 -34.33
CA ALA A 378 -7.00 -8.62 -33.84
C ALA A 378 -7.19 -8.33 -32.35
N ALA A 379 -6.11 -8.42 -31.56
CA ALA A 379 -6.15 -8.07 -30.15
C ALA A 379 -6.64 -6.63 -29.91
N LEU A 380 -6.14 -5.67 -30.68
CA LEU A 380 -6.56 -4.26 -30.60
C LEU A 380 -8.06 -4.11 -30.83
N LYS A 381 -8.64 -4.79 -31.83
CA LYS A 381 -10.09 -4.75 -32.08
C LYS A 381 -10.91 -5.31 -30.92
N TYR A 382 -10.45 -6.40 -30.30
CA TYR A 382 -11.14 -6.96 -29.14
C TYR A 382 -11.01 -6.05 -27.91
N LEU A 383 -9.83 -5.47 -27.66
CA LEU A 383 -9.67 -4.51 -26.57
C LEU A 383 -10.55 -3.26 -26.76
N GLU A 384 -10.68 -2.74 -27.99
CA GLU A 384 -11.59 -1.63 -28.30
C GLU A 384 -13.06 -2.01 -28.06
N LYS A 385 -13.46 -3.23 -28.43
CA LYS A 385 -14.79 -3.76 -28.05
C LYS A 385 -14.92 -3.81 -26.53
N GLY A 386 -13.91 -4.30 -25.82
CA GLY A 386 -13.90 -4.37 -24.37
C GLY A 386 -14.07 -2.99 -23.73
N ALA A 387 -13.31 -1.99 -24.19
CA ALA A 387 -13.41 -0.61 -23.73
C ALA A 387 -14.80 0.01 -24.00
N LYS A 388 -15.46 -0.37 -25.11
CA LYS A 388 -16.83 0.06 -25.42
C LYS A 388 -17.88 -0.53 -24.49
N TYR A 389 -17.70 -1.78 -24.04
CA TYR A 389 -18.59 -2.47 -23.11
C TYR A 389 -18.09 -2.42 -21.66
N SER A 390 -17.12 -1.56 -21.37
CA SER A 390 -16.66 -1.30 -20.00
C SER A 390 -17.84 -0.75 -19.20
N ASN A 391 -18.37 -1.60 -18.33
CA ASN A 391 -19.33 -1.21 -17.31
C ASN A 391 -18.62 -0.46 -16.17
N GLU A 392 -19.35 -0.03 -15.15
CA GLU A 392 -18.86 0.74 -13.98
C GLU A 392 -17.77 0.03 -13.13
N ASN A 393 -17.25 -1.13 -13.56
CA ASN A 393 -16.10 -1.79 -12.94
C ASN A 393 -14.78 -1.15 -13.40
N ILE A 394 -14.22 -0.30 -12.55
CA ILE A 394 -13.04 0.52 -12.82
C ILE A 394 -11.79 -0.35 -12.99
N GLY A 395 -11.60 -1.39 -12.18
CA GLY A 395 -10.48 -2.32 -12.30
C GLY A 395 -10.39 -3.01 -13.68
N SER A 396 -11.49 -3.57 -14.18
CA SER A 396 -11.51 -4.27 -15.49
C SER A 396 -11.34 -3.30 -16.66
N ARG A 397 -11.95 -2.11 -16.54
CA ARG A 397 -11.77 -1.00 -17.45
C ARG A 397 -10.31 -0.57 -17.56
N ASN A 398 -9.66 -0.33 -16.41
CA ASN A 398 -8.28 0.13 -16.35
C ASN A 398 -7.31 -0.90 -16.96
N ARG A 399 -7.51 -2.20 -16.67
CA ARG A 399 -6.73 -3.29 -17.31
C ARG A 399 -6.85 -3.24 -18.83
N THR A 400 -8.05 -3.01 -19.36
CA THR A 400 -8.30 -2.91 -20.80
C THR A 400 -7.62 -1.69 -21.42
N TYR A 401 -7.76 -0.51 -20.81
CA TYR A 401 -7.14 0.72 -21.31
C TYR A 401 -5.62 0.72 -21.20
N LEU A 402 -5.06 0.16 -20.12
CA LEU A 402 -3.62 -0.03 -20.00
C LEU A 402 -3.10 -0.89 -21.14
N LYS A 403 -3.77 -2.00 -21.44
CA LYS A 403 -3.34 -2.88 -22.53
C LYS A 403 -3.48 -2.22 -23.91
N LEU A 404 -4.53 -1.44 -24.14
CA LEU A 404 -4.67 -0.61 -25.34
C LEU A 404 -3.52 0.40 -25.46
N ALA A 405 -3.21 1.08 -24.37
CA ALA A 405 -2.18 2.10 -24.32
C ALA A 405 -0.79 1.53 -24.60
N ASP A 406 -0.42 0.44 -23.92
CA ASP A 406 0.87 -0.24 -24.13
C ASP A 406 0.98 -0.78 -25.56
N LEU A 407 -0.09 -1.36 -26.11
CA LEU A 407 -0.10 -1.87 -27.48
C LEU A 407 0.06 -0.73 -28.49
N ALA A 408 -0.71 0.35 -28.34
CA ALA A 408 -0.58 1.54 -29.19
C ALA A 408 0.81 2.17 -29.08
N TYR A 409 1.39 2.22 -27.87
CA TYR A 409 2.73 2.72 -27.62
C TYR A 409 3.78 1.86 -28.34
N SER A 410 3.68 0.53 -28.23
CA SER A 410 4.59 -0.41 -28.91
C SER A 410 4.51 -0.32 -30.44
N GLN A 411 3.33 0.00 -30.98
CA GLN A 411 3.11 0.27 -32.40
C GLN A 411 3.50 1.70 -32.82
N LYS A 412 4.11 2.49 -31.93
CA LYS A 412 4.51 3.89 -32.13
C LYS A 412 3.35 4.84 -32.45
N LYS A 413 2.12 4.45 -32.10
CA LYS A 413 0.90 5.26 -32.22
C LYS A 413 0.73 6.12 -30.96
N TYR A 414 1.67 7.03 -30.73
CA TYR A 414 1.78 7.78 -29.47
C TYR A 414 0.56 8.65 -29.14
N THR A 415 -0.11 9.21 -30.14
CA THR A 415 -1.34 10.00 -29.94
C THR A 415 -2.48 9.14 -29.40
N ALA A 416 -2.69 7.95 -29.96
CA ALA A 416 -3.67 6.99 -29.47
C ALA A 416 -3.28 6.46 -28.08
N ALA A 417 -2.00 6.13 -27.88
CA ALA A 417 -1.48 5.69 -26.60
C ALA A 417 -1.74 6.72 -25.49
N ALA A 418 -1.50 8.01 -25.77
CA ALA A 418 -1.78 9.10 -24.83
C ALA A 418 -3.26 9.10 -24.40
N SER A 419 -4.18 9.04 -25.36
CA SER A 419 -5.63 9.01 -25.07
C SER A 419 -6.06 7.77 -24.28
N TYR A 420 -5.45 6.61 -24.54
CA TYR A 420 -5.76 5.40 -23.78
C TYR A 420 -5.19 5.44 -22.37
N TYR A 421 -3.96 5.92 -22.17
CA TYR A 421 -3.43 6.13 -20.82
C TYR A 421 -4.30 7.13 -20.06
N ASP A 422 -4.65 8.27 -20.66
CA ASP A 422 -5.52 9.29 -20.05
C ASP A 422 -6.87 8.74 -19.59
N SER A 423 -7.40 7.74 -20.30
CA SER A 423 -8.66 7.07 -19.96
C SER A 423 -8.60 6.16 -18.71
N ILE A 424 -7.40 5.89 -18.18
CA ILE A 424 -7.18 5.12 -16.94
C ILE A 424 -7.44 6.01 -15.73
N GLN A 425 -8.30 5.52 -14.82
CA GLN A 425 -8.70 6.21 -13.59
C GLN A 425 -7.99 5.61 -12.39
N PHE A 426 -7.40 6.44 -11.53
CA PHE A 426 -6.74 5.96 -10.32
C PHE A 426 -7.68 6.09 -9.12
N GLU A 427 -8.13 4.96 -8.59
CA GLU A 427 -8.76 4.89 -7.28
C GLU A 427 -7.80 4.26 -6.25
N ALA A 428 -7.90 4.71 -5.00
CA ALA A 428 -7.00 4.27 -3.94
C ALA A 428 -7.14 2.76 -3.68
N GLY A 429 -6.07 2.00 -3.91
CA GLY A 429 -6.00 0.56 -3.62
C GLY A 429 -6.39 -0.37 -4.78
N GLU A 430 -6.79 0.14 -5.95
CA GLU A 430 -7.13 -0.71 -7.10
C GLU A 430 -5.90 -1.20 -7.89
N MET A 431 -4.80 -0.45 -7.89
CA MET A 431 -3.57 -0.79 -8.61
C MET A 431 -2.34 -0.72 -7.71
N PRO A 432 -1.30 -1.55 -7.96
CA PRO A 432 -0.01 -1.41 -7.32
C PRO A 432 0.61 -0.02 -7.56
N GLU A 433 1.33 0.49 -6.57
CA GLU A 433 2.00 1.80 -6.64
C GLU A 433 2.99 1.87 -7.81
N ALA A 434 3.77 0.80 -8.02
CA ALA A 434 4.71 0.70 -9.14
C ALA A 434 4.03 0.78 -10.52
N GLU A 435 2.83 0.21 -10.66
CA GLU A 435 2.05 0.27 -11.91
C GLU A 435 1.49 1.68 -12.14
N THR A 436 1.04 2.33 -11.06
CA THR A 436 0.59 3.72 -11.08
C THR A 436 1.72 4.68 -11.48
N GLU A 437 2.91 4.49 -10.93
CA GLU A 437 4.11 5.29 -11.27
C GLU A 437 4.50 5.10 -12.73
N TYR A 438 4.51 3.87 -13.23
CA TYR A 438 4.74 3.55 -14.64
C TYR A 438 3.76 4.29 -15.56
N ILE A 439 2.46 4.22 -15.28
CA ILE A 439 1.42 4.87 -16.08
C ILE A 439 1.59 6.39 -16.06
N ASN A 440 1.81 6.99 -14.89
CA ASN A 440 1.98 8.44 -14.77
C ASN A 440 3.24 8.96 -15.49
N GLY A 441 4.33 8.19 -15.43
CA GLY A 441 5.54 8.46 -16.21
C GLY A 441 5.23 8.48 -17.71
N ARG A 442 4.52 7.47 -18.22
CA ARG A 442 4.11 7.41 -19.64
C ARG A 442 3.17 8.55 -20.02
N LYS A 443 2.16 8.85 -19.21
CA LYS A 443 1.21 9.97 -19.42
C LYS A 443 1.94 11.29 -19.64
N ASN A 444 2.81 11.67 -18.70
CA ASN A 444 3.50 12.96 -18.75
C ASN A 444 4.38 13.12 -20.01
N ILE A 445 5.13 12.07 -20.37
CA ILE A 445 5.96 12.09 -21.58
C ILE A 445 5.09 12.24 -22.83
N LEU A 446 4.01 11.46 -22.91
CA LEU A 446 3.10 11.45 -24.06
C LEU A 446 2.29 12.74 -24.17
N ASP A 447 1.87 13.34 -23.07
CA ASP A 447 1.13 14.61 -23.06
C ASP A 447 1.99 15.73 -23.65
N ARG A 448 3.26 15.82 -23.24
CA ARG A 448 4.21 16.78 -23.82
C ARG A 448 4.46 16.50 -25.30
N LEU A 449 4.62 15.24 -25.68
CA LEU A 449 4.80 14.88 -27.10
C LEU A 449 3.58 15.27 -27.93
N VAL A 450 2.39 14.83 -27.52
CA VAL A 450 1.13 15.07 -28.24
C VAL A 450 0.81 16.56 -28.29
N GLY A 451 1.11 17.33 -27.25
CA GLY A 451 1.00 18.80 -27.27
C GLY A 451 1.83 19.44 -28.39
N ASN A 452 3.07 18.98 -28.58
CA ASN A 452 3.93 19.44 -29.67
C ASN A 452 3.40 18.98 -31.05
N LEU A 453 3.00 17.71 -31.19
CA LEU A 453 2.44 17.18 -32.44
C LEU A 453 1.16 17.91 -32.85
N ASN A 454 0.26 18.18 -31.90
CA ASN A 454 -0.96 18.95 -32.13
C ASN A 454 -0.64 20.39 -32.55
N THR A 455 0.39 20.99 -31.97
CA THR A 455 0.85 22.34 -32.36
C THR A 455 1.32 22.35 -33.81
N ILE A 456 2.17 21.39 -34.21
CA ILE A 456 2.65 21.24 -35.58
C ILE A 456 1.46 21.06 -36.54
N GLN A 457 0.61 20.06 -36.29
CA GLN A 457 -0.53 19.73 -37.15
C GLN A 457 -1.52 20.90 -37.28
N ARG A 458 -1.81 21.59 -36.17
CA ARG A 458 -2.71 22.75 -36.16
C ARG A 458 -2.13 23.89 -36.98
N GLN A 459 -0.88 24.25 -36.74
CA GLN A 459 -0.23 25.37 -37.44
C GLN A 459 -0.08 25.07 -38.94
N ASP A 460 0.34 23.85 -39.31
CA ASP A 460 0.39 23.43 -40.73
C ASP A 460 -0.99 23.50 -41.40
N SER A 461 -2.05 23.10 -40.69
CA SER A 461 -3.41 23.22 -41.19
C SER A 461 -3.82 24.68 -41.39
N LEU A 462 -3.50 25.56 -40.44
CA LEU A 462 -3.79 27.00 -40.53
C LEU A 462 -3.02 27.67 -41.67
N GLN A 463 -1.74 27.37 -41.84
CA GLN A 463 -0.92 27.87 -42.95
C GLN A 463 -1.42 27.35 -44.30
N ARG A 464 -1.84 26.08 -44.38
CA ARG A 464 -2.47 25.53 -45.59
C ARG A 464 -3.74 26.28 -45.97
N ILE A 465 -4.58 26.63 -44.98
CA ILE A 465 -5.78 27.44 -45.22
C ILE A 465 -5.40 28.88 -45.62
N ALA A 466 -4.37 29.47 -45.00
CA ALA A 466 -3.88 30.80 -45.36
C ALA A 466 -3.41 30.87 -46.83
N ALA A 467 -2.77 29.80 -47.31
CA ALA A 467 -2.26 29.66 -48.69
C ALA A 467 -3.35 29.44 -49.75
N MET A 468 -4.60 29.14 -49.36
CA MET A 468 -5.71 29.01 -50.31
C MET A 468 -6.06 30.36 -50.95
N PRO A 469 -6.54 30.39 -52.21
CA PRO A 469 -7.14 31.58 -52.81
C PRO A 469 -8.27 32.12 -51.93
N GLU A 470 -8.44 33.44 -51.88
CA GLU A 470 -9.38 34.09 -50.95
C GLU A 470 -10.82 33.54 -51.10
N ALA A 471 -11.29 33.36 -52.32
CA ALA A 471 -12.62 32.79 -52.59
C ALA A 471 -12.77 31.37 -52.03
N GLU A 472 -11.81 30.50 -52.26
CA GLU A 472 -11.81 29.11 -51.77
C GLU A 472 -11.70 29.04 -50.24
N ARG A 473 -10.84 29.89 -49.65
CA ARG A 473 -10.71 30.02 -48.20
C ARG A 473 -12.03 30.44 -47.57
N THR A 474 -12.73 31.42 -48.16
CA THR A 474 -14.01 31.87 -47.60
C THR A 474 -15.09 30.79 -47.63
N ASP A 475 -15.18 30.03 -48.72
CA ASP A 475 -16.12 28.92 -48.85
C ASP A 475 -15.78 27.79 -47.85
N PHE A 476 -14.49 27.43 -47.74
CA PHE A 476 -14.01 26.44 -46.79
C PHE A 476 -14.36 26.80 -45.33
N LEU A 477 -14.10 28.04 -44.90
CA LEU A 477 -14.38 28.50 -43.54
C LEU A 477 -15.88 28.59 -43.25
N LYS A 478 -16.70 28.99 -44.23
CA LYS A 478 -18.16 28.98 -44.08
C LYS A 478 -18.68 27.55 -43.93
N LYS A 479 -18.18 26.60 -44.74
CA LYS A 479 -18.50 25.17 -44.62
C LYS A 479 -18.06 24.60 -43.27
N LEU A 480 -16.84 24.92 -42.82
CA LEU A 480 -16.30 24.47 -41.53
C LEU A 480 -17.10 25.04 -40.36
N ALA A 481 -17.46 26.34 -40.40
CA ALA A 481 -18.31 26.96 -39.39
C ALA A 481 -19.69 26.29 -39.32
N ARG A 482 -20.32 26.00 -40.47
CA ARG A 482 -21.59 25.25 -40.54
C ARG A 482 -21.44 23.85 -39.96
N GLN A 483 -20.38 23.13 -40.31
CA GLN A 483 -20.12 21.79 -39.79
C GLN A 483 -19.92 21.80 -38.28
N LEU A 484 -19.10 22.71 -37.75
CA LEU A 484 -18.85 22.84 -36.32
C LEU A 484 -20.12 23.27 -35.55
N ARG A 485 -20.94 24.17 -36.11
CA ARG A 485 -22.25 24.54 -35.53
C ARG A 485 -23.22 23.36 -35.52
N LYS A 486 -23.24 22.56 -36.58
CA LYS A 486 -24.05 21.33 -36.67
C LYS A 486 -23.59 20.28 -35.66
N GLN A 487 -22.28 20.09 -35.49
CA GLN A 487 -21.70 19.21 -34.45
C GLN A 487 -22.05 19.69 -33.03
N GLN A 488 -22.16 21.01 -32.84
CA GLN A 488 -22.62 21.62 -31.59
C GLN A 488 -24.16 21.67 -31.44
N GLY A 489 -24.92 21.12 -32.39
CA GLY A 489 -26.39 21.08 -32.34
C GLY A 489 -27.09 22.43 -32.55
N LEU A 490 -26.40 23.47 -33.05
CA LEU A 490 -27.00 24.76 -33.40
C LEU A 490 -27.72 24.66 -34.76
N LYS A 491 -28.97 25.14 -34.83
CA LYS A 491 -29.75 25.20 -36.08
C LYS A 491 -29.26 26.34 -36.98
N GLU A 492 -29.35 26.10 -38.29
CA GLU A 492 -29.11 27.09 -39.35
C GLU A 492 -30.34 28.01 -39.44
N ASP A 493 -30.30 29.20 -38.84
CA ASP A 493 -31.18 30.29 -39.24
C ASP A 493 -30.35 31.55 -39.52
N GLU A 494 -30.61 32.11 -40.70
CA GLU A 494 -29.92 33.22 -41.34
C GLU A 494 -30.24 34.58 -40.69
N THR A 495 -29.37 35.55 -41.00
CA THR A 495 -29.47 37.01 -40.82
C THR A 495 -29.02 37.58 -39.47
N VAL A 496 -27.70 37.70 -39.32
CA VAL A 496 -27.11 38.74 -38.45
C VAL A 496 -26.97 40.02 -39.29
N SER A 497 -28.04 40.82 -39.34
CA SER A 497 -27.91 42.25 -39.65
C SER A 497 -27.90 43.03 -38.34
N SER A 498 -26.92 43.93 -38.27
CA SER A 498 -26.64 44.88 -37.22
C SER A 498 -27.87 45.59 -36.62
N THR A 499 -27.96 45.63 -35.29
CA THR A 499 -28.29 46.86 -34.55
C THR A 499 -27.79 46.78 -33.10
N LEU A 500 -27.18 47.88 -32.66
CA LEU A 500 -26.86 48.18 -31.29
C LEU A 500 -28.14 48.39 -30.45
N ALA A 501 -28.02 48.08 -29.16
CA ALA A 501 -28.68 48.71 -28.01
C ALA A 501 -30.19 49.03 -28.11
N ALA A 502 -31.02 48.23 -27.42
CA ALA A 502 -32.22 48.72 -26.74
C ALA A 502 -32.69 47.75 -25.65
N SER A 503 -32.90 48.32 -24.45
CA SER A 503 -33.66 47.85 -23.29
C SER A 503 -34.49 46.58 -23.41
N VAL A 504 -34.22 45.64 -22.49
CA VAL A 504 -35.19 44.64 -22.06
C VAL A 504 -36.23 45.34 -21.18
N THR A 505 -37.35 45.70 -21.80
CA THR A 505 -38.60 45.95 -21.08
C THR A 505 -39.43 44.67 -21.14
N ASN A 506 -39.76 44.14 -19.97
CA ASN A 506 -40.75 43.09 -19.80
C ASN A 506 -42.07 43.51 -20.44
N GLN A 507 -42.58 42.72 -21.40
CA GLN A 507 -44.02 42.58 -21.57
C GLN A 507 -44.38 41.15 -22.00
N SER A 508 -45.24 40.58 -21.18
CA SER A 508 -45.93 39.31 -21.32
C SER A 508 -46.85 39.30 -22.53
N ASP A 509 -46.65 38.33 -23.42
CA ASP A 509 -47.61 38.00 -24.47
C ASP A 509 -48.62 36.98 -23.90
N LEU A 510 -49.73 37.50 -23.37
CA LEU A 510 -50.76 36.75 -22.65
C LEU A 510 -51.87 36.20 -23.55
N PHE A 511 -51.82 36.39 -24.88
CA PHE A 511 -52.89 35.97 -25.78
C PHE A 511 -52.38 35.60 -27.18
N ASN A 512 -51.79 34.41 -27.31
CA ASN A 512 -51.91 33.71 -28.58
C ASN A 512 -52.11 32.20 -28.38
N SER A 513 -53.39 31.84 -28.37
CA SER A 513 -53.93 30.50 -28.33
C SER A 513 -53.78 29.83 -29.70
N ASN A 514 -52.83 28.91 -29.82
CA ASN A 514 -52.94 27.82 -30.78
C ASN A 514 -52.54 26.51 -30.07
N THR A 515 -53.54 25.96 -29.38
CA THR A 515 -53.50 24.68 -28.68
C THR A 515 -53.47 23.52 -29.69
N LYS A 516 -52.28 22.95 -29.90
CA LYS A 516 -52.16 21.53 -30.23
C LYS A 516 -51.36 20.83 -29.13
N GLY A 517 -52.09 20.25 -28.18
CA GLY A 517 -51.61 19.25 -27.23
C GLY A 517 -51.25 19.77 -25.84
N GLU A 518 -51.88 19.16 -24.82
CA GLU A 518 -51.54 19.21 -23.38
C GLU A 518 -50.14 18.64 -23.05
N TRP A 519 -49.38 18.20 -24.06
CA TRP A 519 -48.03 17.69 -23.86
C TRP A 519 -47.08 18.85 -23.61
N TYR A 520 -46.29 18.74 -22.53
CA TYR A 520 -45.41 19.78 -22.00
C TYR A 520 -44.58 20.53 -23.06
N PHE A 521 -44.10 19.85 -24.10
CA PHE A 521 -43.27 20.45 -25.15
C PHE A 521 -44.03 21.17 -26.27
N TYR A 522 -45.36 21.06 -26.35
CA TYR A 522 -46.16 21.81 -27.31
C TYR A 522 -46.68 23.14 -26.74
N ASN A 523 -46.79 23.24 -25.42
CA ASN A 523 -47.14 24.49 -24.75
C ASN A 523 -45.90 25.41 -24.62
N LYS A 524 -45.94 26.57 -25.30
CA LYS A 524 -44.85 27.57 -25.29
C LYS A 524 -44.62 28.16 -23.89
N SER A 525 -45.68 28.36 -23.12
CA SER A 525 -45.61 28.88 -21.73
C SER A 525 -44.95 27.86 -20.80
N SER A 526 -45.36 26.59 -20.86
CA SER A 526 -44.78 25.51 -20.03
C SER A 526 -43.29 25.27 -20.32
N ARG A 527 -42.89 25.33 -21.60
CA ARG A 527 -41.48 25.27 -22.00
C ARG A 527 -40.68 26.47 -21.52
N SER A 528 -41.22 27.68 -21.66
CA SER A 528 -40.57 28.91 -21.18
C SER A 528 -40.41 28.87 -19.66
N ASN A 529 -41.45 28.48 -18.95
CA ASN A 529 -41.44 28.33 -17.50
C ASN A 529 -40.42 27.27 -17.07
N GLY A 530 -40.47 26.06 -17.62
CA GLY A 530 -39.50 25.05 -17.19
C GLY A 530 -38.08 25.26 -17.70
N ALA A 531 -37.85 26.01 -18.79
CA ALA A 531 -36.50 26.49 -19.14
C ALA A 531 -36.00 27.53 -18.11
N THR A 532 -36.88 28.38 -17.61
CA THR A 532 -36.58 29.35 -16.55
C THR A 532 -36.32 28.64 -15.22
N THR A 533 -37.17 27.67 -14.85
CA THR A 533 -37.00 26.83 -13.66
C THR A 533 -35.75 25.98 -13.76
N PHE A 534 -35.44 25.42 -14.92
CA PHE A 534 -34.20 24.68 -15.17
C PHE A 534 -32.97 25.57 -14.97
N LYS A 535 -32.97 26.79 -15.51
CA LYS A 535 -31.90 27.77 -15.28
C LYS A 535 -31.82 28.24 -13.83
N GLN A 536 -32.95 28.33 -13.11
CA GLN A 536 -32.96 28.66 -11.69
C GLN A 536 -32.37 27.54 -10.82
N ILE A 537 -32.68 26.28 -11.13
CA ILE A 537 -32.20 25.13 -10.34
C ILE A 537 -30.75 24.78 -10.71
N TRP A 538 -30.42 24.82 -12.01
CA TRP A 538 -29.18 24.26 -12.53
C TRP A 538 -28.28 25.28 -13.23
N GLY A 539 -28.65 26.56 -13.33
CA GLY A 539 -27.87 27.57 -14.06
C GLY A 539 -27.86 27.35 -15.58
N ASN A 540 -26.95 28.03 -16.29
CA ASN A 540 -26.78 27.86 -17.73
C ASN A 540 -25.93 26.61 -17.97
N ARG A 541 -26.50 25.56 -18.57
CA ARG A 541 -25.81 24.28 -18.84
C ARG A 541 -25.68 24.02 -20.34
N PRO A 542 -24.53 23.50 -20.81
CA PRO A 542 -24.34 23.13 -22.21
C PRO A 542 -25.20 21.90 -22.56
N ASN A 543 -25.60 21.78 -23.82
CA ASN A 543 -26.35 20.62 -24.32
C ASN A 543 -25.39 19.46 -24.59
N ALA A 544 -25.02 18.72 -23.53
CA ALA A 544 -24.14 17.56 -23.58
C ALA A 544 -24.72 16.40 -22.75
N ASP A 545 -24.37 15.16 -23.10
CA ASP A 545 -24.73 13.99 -22.30
C ASP A 545 -24.09 14.08 -20.91
N ASN A 546 -24.79 13.58 -19.88
CA ASN A 546 -24.38 13.67 -18.48
C ASN A 546 -24.20 15.10 -17.94
N TRP A 547 -24.86 16.12 -18.53
CA TRP A 547 -24.78 17.53 -18.08
C TRP A 547 -25.11 17.74 -16.58
N ARG A 548 -25.84 16.81 -15.93
CA ARG A 548 -26.08 16.82 -14.48
C ARG A 548 -24.83 16.54 -13.63
N ARG A 549 -23.81 15.87 -14.18
CA ARG A 549 -22.52 15.55 -13.53
C ARG A 549 -21.38 16.50 -13.94
N GLY A 550 -21.58 17.32 -14.98
CA GLY A 550 -20.56 18.25 -15.48
C GLY A 550 -20.35 19.50 -14.63
N SER A 551 -21.03 19.65 -13.48
CA SER A 551 -20.84 20.80 -12.60
C SER A 551 -19.58 20.74 -11.74
N SER A 552 -18.88 19.60 -11.68
CA SER A 552 -17.53 19.54 -11.07
C SER A 552 -16.46 20.13 -12.00
N ILE A 553 -16.64 20.03 -13.32
CA ILE A 553 -15.64 20.47 -14.32
C ILE A 553 -15.64 22.01 -14.52
N SER A 554 -16.72 22.69 -14.18
CA SER A 554 -16.79 24.16 -14.23
C SER A 554 -16.29 24.87 -12.97
N GLU A 555 -16.12 24.17 -11.85
CA GLU A 555 -15.52 24.73 -10.62
C GLU A 555 -13.99 24.51 -10.57
N GLU A 556 -13.48 23.52 -11.32
CA GLU A 556 -12.04 23.21 -11.38
C GLU A 556 -11.23 24.14 -12.31
N GLN A 557 -11.87 24.98 -13.12
CA GLN A 557 -11.18 26.02 -13.91
C GLN A 557 -10.96 27.34 -13.18
N ASN A 558 -11.44 27.49 -11.93
CA ASN A 558 -11.19 28.68 -11.11
C ASN A 558 -10.37 28.41 -9.83
N ALA A 559 -9.81 27.21 -9.68
CA ALA A 559 -8.91 26.84 -8.58
C ALA A 559 -7.53 26.44 -9.12
N ALA A 560 -6.90 27.32 -9.90
CA ALA A 560 -5.45 27.30 -10.07
C ALA A 560 -4.85 28.32 -9.10
N ALA A 561 -4.07 27.83 -8.13
CA ALA A 561 -3.33 28.63 -7.18
C ALA A 561 -2.35 29.60 -7.87
N PRO A 562 -2.04 30.76 -7.25
CA PRO A 562 -1.08 31.73 -7.77
C PRO A 562 0.35 31.23 -7.57
N GLY A 563 1.05 30.94 -8.67
CA GLY A 563 2.42 30.42 -8.67
C GLY A 563 3.25 30.93 -9.84
N ASN A 564 3.75 32.16 -9.70
CA ASN A 564 4.97 32.74 -10.25
C ASN A 564 5.60 32.11 -11.53
N THR A 565 5.32 32.68 -12.70
CA THR A 565 6.26 32.75 -13.83
C THR A 565 6.45 34.21 -14.21
N GLN A 566 7.69 34.69 -14.13
CA GLN A 566 8.09 36.04 -14.52
C GLN A 566 7.66 36.34 -15.95
N GLY A 567 7.05 37.51 -16.13
CA GLY A 567 6.44 37.96 -17.36
C GLY A 567 7.43 38.25 -18.48
N VAL A 568 7.13 37.70 -19.65
CA VAL A 568 7.30 38.39 -20.92
C VAL A 568 5.92 39.01 -21.24
N PRO A 569 5.80 40.32 -21.52
CA PRO A 569 4.51 40.95 -21.70
C PRO A 569 3.93 40.60 -23.07
N SER A 570 2.93 39.71 -23.13
CA SER A 570 2.08 39.60 -24.32
C SER A 570 0.81 40.42 -24.09
N ALA A 571 0.65 41.45 -24.92
CA ALA A 571 -0.53 42.30 -24.98
C ALA A 571 -1.82 41.47 -25.14
N GLY A 572 -2.86 41.93 -24.45
CA GLY A 572 -4.12 41.22 -24.28
C GLY A 572 -4.87 40.93 -25.59
N VAL A 573 -5.38 39.71 -25.68
CA VAL A 573 -6.55 39.38 -26.48
C VAL A 573 -7.58 38.79 -25.52
N GLY A 574 -8.67 39.52 -25.32
CA GLY A 574 -9.77 39.10 -24.46
C GLY A 574 -10.42 37.83 -24.99
N THR A 575 -10.60 36.85 -24.10
CA THR A 575 -11.37 35.63 -24.32
C THR A 575 -12.83 36.00 -24.58
N THR A 576 -13.20 36.17 -25.85
CA THR A 576 -14.60 36.07 -26.24
C THR A 576 -14.97 34.59 -26.25
N THR A 577 -16.00 34.23 -25.51
CA THR A 577 -16.80 33.01 -25.72
C THR A 577 -17.43 33.10 -27.12
N GLY A 578 -16.59 32.92 -28.14
CA GLY A 578 -16.90 33.27 -29.52
C GLY A 578 -17.83 32.24 -30.15
N ALA A 579 -18.98 32.70 -30.63
CA ALA A 579 -19.79 31.93 -31.55
C ALA A 579 -18.91 31.34 -32.67
N VAL A 580 -19.14 30.08 -33.05
CA VAL A 580 -18.46 29.43 -34.18
C VAL A 580 -18.92 30.11 -35.48
N THR A 581 -18.36 31.27 -35.76
CA THR A 581 -18.67 32.12 -36.91
C THR A 581 -17.51 32.09 -37.88
N TYR A 582 -17.81 32.42 -39.13
CA TYR A 582 -16.80 32.63 -40.16
C TYR A 582 -15.72 33.62 -39.70
N ASP A 583 -16.10 34.76 -39.12
CA ASP A 583 -15.16 35.81 -38.71
C ASP A 583 -14.24 35.35 -37.56
N ALA A 584 -14.76 34.58 -36.61
CA ALA A 584 -13.96 34.04 -35.51
C ALA A 584 -12.91 33.04 -36.03
N LEU A 585 -13.26 32.19 -37.01
CA LEU A 585 -12.30 31.28 -37.63
C LEU A 585 -11.28 32.04 -38.47
N LEU A 586 -11.72 33.06 -39.23
CA LEU A 586 -10.85 33.88 -40.07
C LEU A 586 -9.76 34.59 -39.26
N GLN A 587 -10.09 35.09 -38.06
CA GLN A 587 -9.14 35.75 -37.16
C GLN A 587 -7.98 34.85 -36.69
N THR A 588 -8.16 33.52 -36.73
CA THR A 588 -7.12 32.57 -36.30
C THR A 588 -6.14 32.18 -37.41
N ILE A 589 -6.36 32.63 -38.64
CA ILE A 589 -5.57 32.23 -39.81
C ILE A 589 -4.41 33.21 -40.01
N PRO A 590 -3.16 32.73 -40.16
CA PRO A 590 -2.01 33.60 -40.32
C PRO A 590 -1.94 34.16 -41.74
N LEU A 591 -2.66 35.25 -42.00
CA LEU A 591 -2.74 35.89 -43.32
C LEU A 591 -1.64 36.95 -43.53
N THR A 592 -1.09 37.51 -42.44
CA THR A 592 0.00 38.48 -42.52
C THR A 592 1.36 37.81 -42.38
N GLN A 593 2.40 38.43 -42.94
CA GLN A 593 3.78 37.93 -42.82
C GLN A 593 4.22 37.77 -41.36
N GLN A 594 3.78 38.66 -40.48
CA GLN A 594 4.08 38.59 -39.05
C GLN A 594 3.39 37.39 -38.38
N GLN A 595 2.11 37.15 -38.68
CA GLN A 595 1.39 35.99 -38.15
C GLN A 595 1.96 34.67 -38.68
N LEU A 596 2.39 34.65 -39.95
CA LEU A 596 3.07 33.51 -40.53
C LEU A 596 4.40 33.23 -39.82
N SER A 597 5.17 34.28 -39.48
CA SER A 597 6.39 34.14 -38.68
C SER A 597 6.11 33.51 -37.32
N LEU A 598 5.11 34.01 -36.58
CA LEU A 598 4.74 33.43 -35.27
C LEU A 598 4.27 31.97 -35.38
N SER A 599 3.55 31.65 -36.45
CA SER A 599 3.14 30.27 -36.75
C SER A 599 4.37 29.38 -37.01
N ASN A 600 5.33 29.86 -37.80
CA ASN A 600 6.60 29.17 -38.04
C ASN A 600 7.45 29.01 -36.78
N ASP A 601 7.48 30.02 -35.91
CA ASP A 601 8.15 29.96 -34.60
C ASP A 601 7.55 28.87 -33.72
N SER A 602 6.22 28.74 -33.73
CA SER A 602 5.52 27.67 -33.01
C SER A 602 5.87 26.28 -33.57
N ILE A 603 5.93 26.14 -34.90
CA ILE A 603 6.25 24.85 -35.55
C ILE A 603 7.70 24.45 -35.29
N GLN A 604 8.66 25.38 -35.45
CA GLN A 604 10.07 25.06 -35.31
C GLN A 604 10.42 24.64 -33.87
N ASN A 605 9.89 25.35 -32.87
CA ASN A 605 10.07 25.00 -31.45
C ASN A 605 9.40 23.66 -31.11
N ALA A 606 8.21 23.40 -31.66
CA ALA A 606 7.48 22.16 -31.43
C ALA A 606 8.18 20.96 -32.10
N LEU A 607 8.73 21.12 -33.30
CA LEU A 607 9.53 20.08 -33.99
C LEU A 607 10.79 19.73 -33.19
N PHE A 608 11.51 20.75 -32.72
CA PHE A 608 12.69 20.54 -31.89
C PHE A 608 12.36 19.82 -30.58
N SER A 609 11.32 20.29 -29.87
CA SER A 609 10.84 19.68 -28.62
C SER A 609 10.36 18.24 -28.82
N ALA A 610 9.58 17.97 -29.87
CA ALA A 610 9.15 16.62 -30.20
C ALA A 610 10.34 15.71 -30.54
N GLY A 611 11.32 16.21 -31.30
CA GLY A 611 12.57 15.50 -31.57
C GLY A 611 13.32 15.13 -30.30
N ASN A 612 13.45 16.07 -29.35
CA ASN A 612 14.11 15.84 -28.06
C ASN A 612 13.38 14.79 -27.22
N ILE A 613 12.04 14.83 -27.18
CA ILE A 613 11.23 13.83 -26.45
C ILE A 613 11.41 12.44 -27.09
N TYR A 614 11.33 12.35 -28.43
CA TYR A 614 11.56 11.10 -29.13
C TYR A 614 12.96 10.53 -28.88
N PHE A 615 13.98 11.38 -28.84
CA PHE A 615 15.38 10.97 -28.68
C PHE A 615 15.74 10.58 -27.25
N ASN A 616 15.39 11.44 -26.26
CA ASN A 616 15.86 11.31 -24.88
C ASN A 616 14.92 10.50 -23.99
N GLU A 617 13.60 10.59 -24.20
CA GLU A 617 12.61 10.07 -23.25
C GLU A 617 11.91 8.80 -23.76
N ILE A 618 11.68 8.71 -25.07
CA ILE A 618 11.01 7.57 -25.72
C ILE A 618 12.03 6.62 -26.38
N GLU A 619 13.20 7.12 -26.75
CA GLU A 619 14.24 6.42 -27.52
C GLU A 619 13.76 5.90 -28.90
N ASP A 620 12.77 6.55 -29.51
CA ASP A 620 12.30 6.25 -30.87
C ASP A 620 13.10 7.05 -31.91
N TYR A 621 14.33 6.59 -32.15
CA TYR A 621 15.28 7.25 -33.05
C TYR A 621 14.74 7.49 -34.47
N PRO A 622 13.99 6.59 -35.11
CA PRO A 622 13.36 6.88 -36.40
C PRO A 622 12.44 8.09 -36.39
N SER A 623 11.59 8.24 -35.36
CA SER A 623 10.68 9.39 -35.22
C SER A 623 11.44 10.67 -34.88
N ALA A 624 12.50 10.57 -34.05
CA ALA A 624 13.39 11.69 -33.78
C ALA A 624 14.10 12.19 -35.06
N ILE A 625 14.61 11.27 -35.89
CA ILE A 625 15.24 11.59 -37.18
C ILE A 625 14.25 12.35 -38.07
N GLN A 626 13.01 11.89 -38.18
CA GLN A 626 11.98 12.57 -38.98
C GLN A 626 11.74 13.99 -38.48
N ALA A 627 11.60 14.18 -37.17
CA ALA A 627 11.35 15.50 -36.57
C ALA A 627 12.53 16.48 -36.81
N TYR A 628 13.77 16.05 -36.56
CA TYR A 628 14.94 16.89 -36.75
C TYR A 628 15.27 17.16 -38.23
N GLU A 629 15.05 16.20 -39.12
CA GLU A 629 15.22 16.43 -40.56
C GLU A 629 14.18 17.41 -41.09
N GLU A 630 12.94 17.32 -40.62
CA GLU A 630 11.90 18.27 -40.99
C GLU A 630 12.20 19.68 -40.46
N LEU A 631 12.71 19.78 -39.21
CA LEU A 631 13.21 21.03 -38.64
C LEU A 631 14.33 21.62 -39.50
N ARG A 632 15.33 20.81 -39.86
CA ARG A 632 16.47 21.22 -40.69
C ARG A 632 16.04 21.69 -42.09
N ARG A 633 15.08 20.99 -42.68
CA ARG A 633 14.55 21.28 -44.03
C ARG A 633 13.73 22.57 -44.06
N ARG A 634 12.84 22.78 -43.08
CA ARG A 634 11.94 23.94 -43.03
C ARG A 634 12.56 25.17 -42.39
N PHE A 635 13.42 24.98 -41.40
CA PHE A 635 13.95 26.05 -40.53
C PHE A 635 15.48 25.92 -40.36
N PRO A 636 16.27 26.09 -41.43
CA PRO A 636 17.72 25.88 -41.42
C PRO A 636 18.49 26.84 -40.48
N ASN A 637 17.85 27.92 -40.04
CA ASN A 637 18.42 28.94 -39.14
C ASN A 637 17.83 28.88 -37.72
N HIS A 638 17.27 27.73 -37.31
CA HIS A 638 16.76 27.54 -35.93
C HIS A 638 17.85 27.88 -34.88
N PRO A 639 17.52 28.57 -33.78
CA PRO A 639 18.50 28.98 -32.76
C PRO A 639 19.33 27.82 -32.21
N GLU A 640 18.72 26.65 -32.02
CA GLU A 640 19.34 25.45 -31.42
C GLU A 640 19.70 24.38 -32.48
N MET A 641 19.96 24.80 -33.72
CA MET A 641 20.27 23.86 -34.82
C MET A 641 21.52 23.02 -34.56
N ASN A 642 22.52 23.55 -33.85
CA ASN A 642 23.70 22.80 -33.41
C ASN A 642 23.34 21.62 -32.49
N GLU A 643 22.38 21.80 -31.58
CA GLU A 643 21.88 20.73 -30.72
C GLU A 643 21.04 19.72 -31.50
N ALA A 644 20.15 20.20 -32.38
CA ALA A 644 19.36 19.34 -33.26
C ALA A 644 20.24 18.44 -34.14
N LEU A 645 21.30 18.99 -34.74
CA LEU A 645 22.27 18.22 -35.55
C LEU A 645 23.05 17.21 -34.70
N PHE A 646 23.38 17.56 -33.46
CA PHE A 646 24.05 16.65 -32.53
C PHE A 646 23.17 15.45 -32.17
N HIS A 647 21.92 15.68 -31.79
CA HIS A 647 20.95 14.61 -31.53
C HIS A 647 20.67 13.79 -32.80
N LEU A 648 20.56 14.42 -33.96
CA LEU A 648 20.39 13.75 -35.25
C LEU A 648 21.59 12.85 -35.60
N TYR A 649 22.82 13.28 -35.31
CA TYR A 649 24.03 12.45 -35.46
C TYR A 649 23.91 11.16 -34.62
N TYR A 650 23.60 11.28 -33.34
CA TYR A 650 23.46 10.11 -32.46
C TYR A 650 22.28 9.23 -32.85
N ALA A 651 21.15 9.82 -33.24
CA ALA A 651 19.98 9.08 -33.70
C ALA A 651 20.32 8.25 -34.95
N TYR A 652 21.07 8.81 -35.91
CA TYR A 652 21.55 8.06 -37.08
C TYR A 652 22.55 6.97 -36.70
N GLN A 653 23.46 7.24 -35.76
CA GLN A 653 24.42 6.24 -35.27
C GLN A 653 23.72 5.06 -34.58
N ARG A 654 22.74 5.35 -33.70
CA ARG A 654 21.92 4.33 -33.02
C ARG A 654 21.00 3.57 -33.97
N SER A 655 20.55 4.20 -35.05
CA SER A 655 19.75 3.57 -36.11
C SER A 655 20.59 2.80 -37.14
N GLY A 656 21.92 2.72 -36.98
CA GLY A 656 22.81 1.98 -37.87
C GLY A 656 23.16 2.68 -39.20
N ASN A 657 22.79 3.96 -39.37
CA ASN A 657 23.08 4.72 -40.58
C ASN A 657 24.36 5.56 -40.43
N ALA A 658 25.52 4.88 -40.43
CA ALA A 658 26.82 5.52 -40.21
C ALA A 658 27.18 6.57 -41.28
N ALA A 659 26.77 6.36 -42.53
CA ALA A 659 27.04 7.31 -43.62
C ALA A 659 26.35 8.66 -43.38
N LYS A 660 25.06 8.63 -43.02
CA LYS A 660 24.33 9.85 -42.66
C LYS A 660 24.84 10.46 -41.36
N ALA A 661 25.19 9.65 -40.36
CA ALA A 661 25.80 10.18 -39.14
C ALA A 661 27.06 11.00 -39.47
N GLU A 662 27.97 10.45 -40.29
CA GLU A 662 29.19 11.16 -40.67
C GLU A 662 28.92 12.44 -41.49
N GLU A 663 27.89 12.44 -42.34
CA GLU A 663 27.43 13.65 -43.04
C GLU A 663 26.97 14.73 -42.05
N ILE A 664 26.13 14.36 -41.08
CA ILE A 664 25.62 15.29 -40.06
C ILE A 664 26.76 15.81 -39.17
N LYS A 665 27.72 14.94 -38.81
CA LYS A 665 28.91 15.34 -38.06
C LYS A 665 29.72 16.40 -38.79
N LYS A 666 30.01 16.17 -40.08
CA LYS A 666 30.73 17.14 -40.93
C LYS A 666 29.96 18.45 -41.05
N LEU A 667 28.63 18.37 -41.23
CA LEU A 667 27.78 19.56 -41.31
C LEU A 667 27.82 20.37 -40.00
N LEU A 668 27.76 19.72 -38.85
CA LEU A 668 27.87 20.36 -37.54
C LEU A 668 29.23 21.06 -37.37
N GLN A 669 30.32 20.40 -37.74
CA GLN A 669 31.67 20.96 -37.67
C GLN A 669 31.87 22.14 -38.64
N GLN A 670 31.27 22.08 -39.83
CA GLN A 670 31.38 23.14 -40.83
C GLN A 670 30.55 24.38 -40.49
N LYS A 671 29.31 24.18 -40.02
CA LYS A 671 28.39 25.30 -39.71
C LYS A 671 28.53 25.86 -38.30
N PHE A 672 28.93 25.03 -37.34
CA PHE A 672 28.98 25.39 -35.92
C PHE A 672 30.30 24.96 -35.25
N PRO A 673 31.48 25.33 -35.81
CA PRO A 673 32.78 24.86 -35.31
C PRO A 673 33.06 25.22 -33.84
N GLU A 674 32.53 26.35 -33.36
CA GLU A 674 32.73 26.83 -31.98
C GLU A 674 31.66 26.30 -31.00
N SER A 675 30.69 25.51 -31.47
CA SER A 675 29.64 24.98 -30.59
C SER A 675 30.17 23.89 -29.64
N ARG A 676 29.62 23.84 -28.43
CA ARG A 676 29.86 22.76 -27.45
C ARG A 676 29.72 21.38 -28.09
N GLN A 677 28.67 21.19 -28.87
CA GLN A 677 28.34 19.94 -29.56
C GLN A 677 29.40 19.54 -30.60
N ALA A 678 29.89 20.50 -31.40
CA ALA A 678 30.96 20.24 -32.36
C ALA A 678 32.28 19.85 -31.65
N SER A 679 32.57 20.48 -30.50
CA SER A 679 33.70 20.11 -29.66
C SER A 679 33.56 18.66 -29.14
N ILE A 680 32.40 18.30 -28.57
CA ILE A 680 32.13 16.92 -28.09
C ILE A 680 32.37 15.87 -29.17
N LEU A 681 31.92 16.09 -30.41
CA LEU A 681 32.10 15.13 -31.52
C LEU A 681 33.53 15.05 -32.06
N THR A 682 34.37 16.06 -31.75
CA THR A 682 35.75 16.16 -32.22
C THR A 682 36.74 15.67 -31.18
N SER A 683 36.56 16.05 -29.90
CA SER A 683 37.43 15.73 -28.78
C SER A 683 36.98 14.50 -27.98
N GLY A 684 35.70 14.11 -28.08
CA GLY A 684 35.09 13.07 -27.24
C GLY A 684 34.79 13.52 -25.80
N VAL A 685 35.01 14.80 -25.47
CA VAL A 685 34.87 15.35 -24.11
C VAL A 685 34.04 16.63 -24.17
N ASP A 686 33.12 16.79 -23.23
CA ASP A 686 32.28 17.98 -23.09
C ASP A 686 33.03 19.11 -22.36
N PRO A 687 33.36 20.23 -23.04
CA PRO A 687 34.12 21.32 -22.44
C PRO A 687 33.34 22.11 -21.37
N PHE A 688 32.03 21.88 -21.25
CA PHE A 688 31.13 22.67 -20.39
C PHE A 688 30.34 21.82 -19.40
N SER A 689 30.66 20.53 -19.25
CA SER A 689 30.04 19.69 -18.22
C SER A 689 30.68 19.93 -16.84
N ASN A 690 29.89 20.45 -15.89
CA ASN A 690 30.24 20.45 -14.45
C ASN A 690 30.00 19.08 -13.77
N ARG A 691 29.77 18.01 -14.55
CA ARG A 691 29.76 16.63 -14.06
C ARG A 691 31.01 15.94 -14.61
N PRO A 692 31.93 15.46 -13.74
CA PRO A 692 33.10 14.74 -14.22
C PRO A 692 32.63 13.47 -14.93
N SER A 693 33.14 13.23 -16.15
CA SER A 693 33.02 11.92 -16.77
C SER A 693 33.70 10.89 -15.85
N ALA A 694 33.27 9.62 -15.89
CA ALA A 694 33.87 8.58 -15.05
C ALA A 694 35.40 8.47 -15.24
N ASP A 695 35.91 8.81 -16.43
CA ASP A 695 37.34 8.81 -16.74
C ASP A 695 38.09 9.99 -16.10
N VAL A 696 37.44 11.15 -16.00
CA VAL A 696 37.96 12.32 -15.29
C VAL A 696 38.05 12.02 -13.79
N THR A 697 37.01 11.43 -13.20
CA THR A 697 37.03 11.00 -11.79
C THR A 697 38.14 9.98 -11.52
N LYS A 698 38.32 8.97 -12.38
CA LYS A 698 39.40 7.98 -12.24
C LYS A 698 40.80 8.58 -12.37
N THR A 699 40.98 9.53 -13.28
CA THR A 699 42.25 10.23 -13.45
C THR A 699 42.57 11.05 -12.20
N TYR A 700 41.57 11.70 -11.61
CA TYR A 700 41.71 12.42 -10.33
C TYR A 700 42.00 11.50 -9.15
N GLU A 701 41.28 10.38 -9.02
CA GLU A 701 41.52 9.37 -7.98
C GLU A 701 42.95 8.81 -8.07
N SER A 702 43.41 8.47 -9.27
CA SER A 702 44.77 7.98 -9.50
C SER A 702 45.85 8.99 -9.08
N ILE A 703 45.68 10.27 -9.44
CA ILE A 703 46.61 11.33 -9.04
C ILE A 703 46.58 11.52 -7.52
N TYR A 704 45.39 11.50 -6.91
CA TYR A 704 45.20 11.61 -5.47
C TYR A 704 45.87 10.47 -4.71
N ASP A 705 45.70 9.23 -5.17
CA ASP A 705 46.34 8.05 -4.58
C ASP A 705 47.87 8.17 -4.65
N MET A 706 48.43 8.62 -5.78
CA MET A 706 49.87 8.89 -5.88
C MET A 706 50.37 9.94 -4.88
N PHE A 707 49.56 10.97 -4.58
CA PHE A 707 49.89 11.96 -3.55
C PHE A 707 49.85 11.37 -2.13
N ILE A 708 48.89 10.49 -1.83
CA ILE A 708 48.81 9.80 -0.52
C ILE A 708 49.92 8.76 -0.35
N GLU A 709 50.23 8.00 -1.40
CA GLU A 709 51.31 7.00 -1.44
C GLU A 709 52.71 7.62 -1.36
N GLY A 710 52.82 8.94 -1.47
CA GLY A 710 54.08 9.68 -1.39
C GLY A 710 54.88 9.72 -2.69
N ARG A 711 54.27 9.35 -3.82
CA ARG A 711 54.85 9.36 -5.17
C ARG A 711 54.67 10.72 -5.84
N PHE A 712 55.20 11.76 -5.21
CA PHE A 712 54.90 13.16 -5.54
C PHE A 712 55.37 13.62 -6.92
N ASP A 713 56.53 13.15 -7.40
CA ASP A 713 57.05 13.56 -8.71
C ASP A 713 56.22 12.97 -9.86
N GLU A 714 55.77 11.73 -9.72
CA GLU A 714 54.84 11.08 -10.65
C GLU A 714 53.46 11.74 -10.62
N ALA A 715 52.95 12.03 -9.42
CA ALA A 715 51.69 12.74 -9.25
C ALA A 715 51.70 14.12 -9.92
N LYS A 716 52.81 14.87 -9.84
CA LYS A 716 52.98 16.17 -10.52
C LYS A 716 53.05 16.04 -12.04
N ALA A 717 53.74 15.03 -12.56
CA ALA A 717 53.80 14.80 -14.00
C ALA A 717 52.42 14.42 -14.57
N ALA A 718 51.71 13.51 -13.90
CA ALA A 718 50.34 13.12 -14.25
C ALA A 718 49.36 14.29 -14.13
N LYS A 719 49.49 15.11 -13.07
CA LYS A 719 48.71 16.33 -12.87
C LYS A 719 48.91 17.33 -14.01
N ARG A 720 50.15 17.60 -14.43
CA ARG A 720 50.42 18.50 -15.57
C ARG A 720 49.80 18.03 -16.87
N ILE A 721 49.79 16.72 -17.11
CA ILE A 721 49.14 16.13 -18.28
C ILE A 721 47.62 16.32 -18.18
N ALA A 722 47.03 16.01 -17.03
CA ALA A 722 45.61 16.23 -16.77
C ALA A 722 45.22 17.71 -16.87
N ASP A 723 46.01 18.64 -16.33
CA ASP A 723 45.83 20.09 -16.47
C ASP A 723 45.81 20.54 -17.94
N SER A 724 46.69 19.96 -18.77
CA SER A 724 46.74 20.25 -20.20
C SER A 724 45.53 19.72 -20.98
N ILE A 725 44.87 18.68 -20.48
CA ILE A 725 43.73 18.02 -21.14
C ILE A 725 42.40 18.63 -20.64
N TYR A 726 42.30 18.90 -19.34
CA TYR A 726 41.04 19.25 -18.67
C TYR A 726 40.95 20.72 -18.21
N GLN A 727 42.03 21.52 -18.30
CA GLN A 727 42.13 22.89 -17.77
C GLN A 727 42.03 22.96 -16.22
N THR A 728 42.54 24.04 -15.61
CA THR A 728 42.86 24.12 -14.16
C THR A 728 41.66 24.23 -13.20
N ASN A 729 40.41 24.19 -13.69
CA ASN A 729 39.21 24.50 -12.89
C ASN A 729 38.55 23.30 -12.18
N TYR A 730 39.20 22.14 -12.13
CA TYR A 730 38.55 20.87 -11.79
C TYR A 730 39.19 20.07 -10.64
N TRP A 731 40.14 20.64 -9.91
CA TRP A 731 40.86 19.94 -8.83
C TRP A 731 40.07 19.88 -7.52
N SER A 732 40.04 18.71 -6.86
CA SER A 732 39.35 18.58 -5.57
C SER A 732 40.06 19.38 -4.46
N PRO A 733 39.30 19.94 -3.50
CA PRO A 733 39.88 20.64 -2.35
C PRO A 733 40.92 19.81 -1.59
N GLN A 734 40.69 18.50 -1.48
CA GLN A 734 41.55 17.56 -0.79
C GLN A 734 42.90 17.39 -1.49
N LEU A 735 42.90 17.34 -2.83
CA LEU A 735 44.12 17.22 -3.61
C LEU A 735 44.97 18.49 -3.50
N LEU A 736 44.35 19.67 -3.69
CA LEU A 736 45.02 20.96 -3.56
C LEU A 736 45.61 21.14 -2.15
N TYR A 737 44.90 20.67 -1.12
CA TYR A 737 45.38 20.71 0.26
C TYR A 737 46.61 19.82 0.45
N ILE A 738 46.58 18.55 0.01
CA ILE A 738 47.72 17.62 0.13
C ILE A 738 48.93 18.12 -0.66
N GLU A 739 48.72 18.68 -1.85
CA GLU A 739 49.77 19.29 -2.66
C GLU A 739 50.41 20.49 -1.92
N SER A 740 49.60 21.34 -1.30
CA SER A 740 50.13 22.45 -0.49
C SER A 740 51.00 21.93 0.66
N VAL A 741 50.58 20.89 1.37
CA VAL A 741 51.33 20.25 2.47
C VAL A 741 52.65 19.66 1.96
N TYR A 742 52.66 19.07 0.76
CA TYR A 742 53.90 18.63 0.12
C TYR A 742 54.89 19.79 -0.08
N HIS A 743 54.42 20.93 -0.62
CA HIS A 743 55.24 22.11 -0.83
C HIS A 743 55.76 22.71 0.49
N ILE A 744 54.95 22.71 1.56
CA ILE A 744 55.37 23.11 2.91
C ILE A 744 56.52 22.25 3.41
N ARG A 745 56.42 20.92 3.25
CA ARG A 745 57.48 19.97 3.65
C ARG A 745 58.78 20.20 2.88
N LYS A 746 58.72 20.74 1.67
CA LYS A 746 59.88 21.12 0.84
C LYS A 746 60.41 22.53 1.15
N ASN A 747 59.83 23.24 2.13
CA ASN A 747 60.08 24.65 2.42
C ASN A 747 59.77 25.59 1.23
N GLU A 748 58.87 25.18 0.33
CA GLU A 748 58.41 25.96 -0.81
C GLU A 748 57.14 26.76 -0.44
N ASP A 749 57.25 27.57 0.62
CA ASP A 749 56.09 28.18 1.27
C ASP A 749 55.31 29.16 0.38
N SER A 750 55.95 29.79 -0.61
CA SER A 750 55.26 30.66 -1.57
C SER A 750 54.27 29.87 -2.42
N THR A 751 54.73 28.76 -3.01
CA THR A 751 53.90 27.89 -3.84
C THR A 751 52.80 27.22 -3.03
N ALA A 752 53.09 26.84 -1.78
CA ALA A 752 52.07 26.33 -0.88
C ALA A 752 50.98 27.37 -0.58
N LYS A 753 51.36 28.63 -0.33
CA LYS A 753 50.42 29.73 -0.09
C LYS A 753 49.54 30.01 -1.30
N ASP A 754 50.11 30.00 -2.52
CA ASP A 754 49.35 30.20 -3.75
C ASP A 754 48.29 29.11 -3.94
N ILE A 755 48.67 27.84 -3.76
CA ILE A 755 47.76 26.69 -3.87
C ILE A 755 46.66 26.75 -2.80
N LEU A 756 47.01 27.11 -1.54
CA LEU A 756 46.05 27.28 -0.46
C LEU A 756 45.05 28.41 -0.74
N ASN A 757 45.52 29.53 -1.31
CA ASN A 757 44.65 30.63 -1.73
C ASN A 757 43.71 30.21 -2.85
N THR A 758 44.20 29.48 -3.85
CA THR A 758 43.35 28.92 -4.93
C THR A 758 42.29 27.98 -4.36
N LEU A 759 42.66 27.10 -3.42
CA LEU A 759 41.73 26.20 -2.74
C LEU A 759 40.62 26.99 -2.04
N ILE A 760 40.97 28.01 -1.26
CA ILE A 760 40.01 28.84 -0.53
C ILE A 760 39.08 29.60 -1.48
N GLN A 761 39.63 30.17 -2.57
CA GLN A 761 38.84 30.90 -3.57
C GLN A 761 37.86 30.01 -4.32
N GLN A 762 38.28 28.79 -4.69
CA GLN A 762 37.45 27.86 -5.46
C GLN A 762 36.42 27.13 -4.60
N ASN A 763 36.65 26.98 -3.28
CA ASN A 763 35.84 26.12 -2.42
C ASN A 763 35.54 26.73 -1.03
N PRO A 764 34.99 27.96 -0.96
CA PRO A 764 34.92 28.75 0.27
C PRO A 764 34.02 28.14 1.37
N GLU A 765 33.02 27.34 1.02
CA GLU A 765 32.06 26.75 1.98
C GLU A 765 32.47 25.37 2.51
N THR A 766 33.68 24.90 2.21
CA THR A 766 34.11 23.56 2.59
C THR A 766 34.89 23.55 3.92
N PRO A 767 34.74 22.52 4.79
CA PRO A 767 35.51 22.42 6.05
C PRO A 767 37.03 22.38 5.86
N ILE A 768 37.50 22.08 4.65
CA ILE A 768 38.92 22.07 4.30
C ILE A 768 39.43 23.47 3.91
N ALA A 769 38.56 24.40 3.52
CA ALA A 769 38.90 25.81 3.36
C ALA A 769 39.24 26.45 4.71
N ASP A 770 38.55 26.09 5.80
CA ASP A 770 38.90 26.52 7.16
C ASP A 770 40.28 26.00 7.57
N LYS A 771 40.57 24.73 7.26
CA LYS A 771 41.90 24.13 7.48
C LYS A 771 42.97 24.79 6.63
N ALA A 772 42.67 25.11 5.37
CA ALA A 772 43.58 25.79 4.46
C ALA A 772 43.88 27.21 4.96
N THR A 773 42.88 27.92 5.45
CA THR A 773 43.02 29.27 6.05
C THR A 773 43.90 29.22 7.29
N THR A 774 43.68 28.24 8.17
CA THR A 774 44.51 28.02 9.36
C THR A 774 45.97 27.71 8.97
N LEU A 775 46.17 26.84 7.99
CA LEU A 775 47.50 26.47 7.50
C LEU A 775 48.21 27.65 6.83
N LEU A 776 47.47 28.50 6.11
CA LEU A 776 47.98 29.74 5.51
C LEU A 776 48.44 30.73 6.60
N ASP A 777 47.68 30.89 7.69
CA ASP A 777 48.07 31.74 8.82
C ASP A 777 49.33 31.21 9.51
N VAL A 778 49.42 29.89 9.76
CA VAL A 778 50.63 29.26 10.32
C VAL A 778 51.85 29.48 9.41
N LEU A 779 51.70 29.30 8.10
CA LEU A 779 52.79 29.56 7.14
C LEU A 779 53.17 31.04 7.03
N SER A 780 52.25 31.95 7.31
CA SER A 780 52.56 33.38 7.35
C SER A 780 53.45 33.74 8.55
N ARG A 781 53.29 33.01 9.66
CA ARG A 781 54.02 33.20 10.93
C ARG A 781 55.17 32.22 11.14
N ARG A 782 55.46 31.34 10.16
CA ARG A 782 56.42 30.23 10.29
C ARG A 782 57.78 30.68 10.83
N LYS A 783 58.36 31.77 10.33
CA LYS A 783 59.64 32.28 10.81
C LYS A 783 59.60 32.69 12.29
N GLN A 784 58.53 33.34 12.70
CA GLN A 784 58.32 33.75 14.09
C GLN A 784 58.13 32.53 15.00
N ILE A 785 57.34 31.55 14.57
CA ILE A 785 57.14 30.28 15.30
C ILE A 785 58.45 29.50 15.41
N GLU A 786 59.23 29.38 14.33
CA GLU A 786 60.53 28.71 14.34
C GLU A 786 61.53 29.42 15.27
N GLU A 787 61.50 30.75 15.34
CA GLU A 787 62.36 31.55 16.22
C GLU A 787 61.92 31.46 17.70
N GLU A 788 60.62 31.48 17.98
CA GLU A 788 60.05 31.22 19.31
C GLU A 788 60.39 29.80 19.80
N LEU A 789 60.22 28.78 18.96
CA LEU A 789 60.60 27.39 19.26
C LEU A 789 62.11 27.22 19.45
N ARG A 790 62.94 27.97 18.71
CA ARG A 790 64.40 27.94 18.83
C ARG A 790 64.89 28.62 20.11
N ASN A 791 64.13 29.58 20.64
CA ASN A 791 64.43 30.30 21.87
C ASN A 791 63.73 29.70 23.11
N LEU A 792 62.88 28.69 22.95
CA LEU A 792 62.18 27.99 24.03
C LEU A 792 63.15 27.04 24.77
N GLN A 793 63.64 27.48 25.94
CA GLN A 793 64.31 26.63 26.91
C GLN A 793 63.26 25.88 27.75
N ILE A 794 63.23 24.55 27.61
CA ILE A 794 62.32 23.69 28.39
C ILE A 794 62.96 23.40 29.75
N GLU A 795 62.55 24.12 30.80
CA GLU A 795 62.73 23.66 32.18
C GLU A 795 61.59 22.68 32.52
N ARG A 796 61.93 21.48 33.01
CA ARG A 796 60.96 20.50 33.52
C ARG A 796 60.62 20.83 34.98
N PRO A 797 59.37 21.18 35.33
CA PRO A 797 58.93 21.23 36.72
C PRO A 797 58.74 19.80 37.29
N GLN A 798 59.15 19.61 38.54
CA GLN A 798 59.04 18.36 39.31
C GLN A 798 57.58 17.92 39.53
N GLU A 799 57.35 16.61 39.52
CA GLU A 799 56.07 15.97 39.78
C GLU A 799 55.61 16.17 41.24
N GLU A 800 54.55 16.97 41.43
CA GLU A 800 53.73 16.91 42.66
C GLU A 800 52.66 15.83 42.51
N VAL A 801 52.79 14.79 43.34
CA VAL A 801 51.83 13.71 43.50
C VAL A 801 50.65 14.24 44.33
N ALA A 802 49.52 14.49 43.67
CA ALA A 802 48.24 14.75 44.32
C ALA A 802 47.17 13.76 43.82
N VAL A 803 46.90 12.81 44.72
CA VAL A 803 45.82 11.82 44.82
C VAL A 803 44.52 12.19 44.09
N ILE A 804 44.10 11.34 43.14
CA ILE A 804 42.71 11.27 42.67
C ILE A 804 42.08 10.01 43.28
N SER A 805 41.20 10.22 44.27
CA SER A 805 40.26 9.22 44.74
C SER A 805 39.14 9.04 43.72
N GLN A 806 39.05 7.83 43.17
CA GLN A 806 37.89 7.34 42.43
C GLN A 806 36.88 6.72 43.41
N THR A 807 35.63 7.19 43.38
CA THR A 807 34.44 6.58 44.01
C THR A 807 33.23 7.18 43.28
N THR A 808 32.20 6.48 42.81
CA THR A 808 31.89 5.04 42.78
C THR A 808 30.73 4.89 41.79
N GLN A 809 30.81 3.95 40.84
CA GLN A 809 29.67 3.47 40.07
C GLN A 809 29.02 2.28 40.82
N PRO A 810 27.68 2.13 40.85
CA PRO A 810 27.05 0.94 41.37
C PRO A 810 27.18 -0.25 40.40
N ILE A 811 28.11 -1.11 40.79
CA ILE A 811 28.22 -2.57 40.69
C ILE A 811 27.03 -3.30 40.02
N ARG A 812 27.33 -3.92 38.87
CA ARG A 812 26.60 -5.06 38.30
C ARG A 812 27.34 -6.33 38.72
N GLN A 813 26.70 -7.23 39.47
CA GLN A 813 27.27 -8.55 39.78
C GLN A 813 27.24 -9.44 38.53
N ALA A 814 28.36 -10.10 38.28
CA ALA A 814 28.61 -10.97 37.15
C ALA A 814 28.22 -12.44 37.46
N PRO A 815 27.86 -13.23 36.43
CA PRO A 815 27.73 -14.69 36.53
C PRO A 815 29.09 -15.38 36.73
N PRO A 816 29.14 -16.56 37.36
CA PRO A 816 30.41 -17.26 37.62
C PRO A 816 31.05 -17.84 36.35
N THR A 817 32.24 -17.31 36.09
CA THR A 817 33.49 -17.91 35.59
C THR A 817 33.47 -19.29 34.91
N ARG A 818 34.05 -19.32 33.69
CA ARG A 818 34.83 -20.44 33.18
C ARG A 818 36.23 -19.92 32.83
N ASP A 819 37.25 -20.58 33.37
CA ASP A 819 38.65 -20.22 33.26
C ASP A 819 39.20 -20.32 31.83
N THR A 820 39.87 -19.24 31.45
CA THR A 820 40.89 -19.08 30.41
C THR A 820 42.19 -19.78 30.78
N VAL A 821 42.88 -20.37 29.78
CA VAL A 821 44.33 -20.28 29.49
C VAL A 821 44.48 -20.80 28.05
N ALA A 822 45.24 -20.31 27.07
CA ALA A 822 46.03 -19.12 26.76
C ALA A 822 46.80 -19.53 25.48
N VAL A 823 46.92 -18.69 24.47
CA VAL A 823 48.07 -18.77 23.54
C VAL A 823 48.47 -17.36 23.12
N THR A 824 49.71 -17.01 23.44
CA THR A 824 50.39 -15.79 23.04
C THR A 824 51.27 -16.09 21.83
N LYS A 825 51.01 -15.38 20.73
CA LYS A 825 51.95 -14.62 19.88
C LYS A 825 53.30 -15.29 19.49
N THR A 826 53.53 -15.41 18.17
CA THR A 826 54.42 -14.57 17.32
C THR A 826 55.22 -15.38 16.27
N GLU A 827 55.20 -14.83 15.05
CA GLU A 827 56.26 -14.84 14.00
C GLU A 827 56.44 -16.01 13.01
N VAL A 828 56.65 -15.58 11.76
CA VAL A 828 56.83 -16.33 10.52
C VAL A 828 58.30 -16.22 10.11
N PRO A 829 58.91 -17.27 9.51
CA PRO A 829 59.53 -17.03 8.21
C PRO A 829 59.35 -18.17 7.18
N LYS A 830 59.01 -17.72 5.96
CA LYS A 830 59.35 -18.19 4.60
C LYS A 830 59.50 -19.69 4.24
N ASN A 831 58.84 -19.97 3.11
CA ASN A 831 59.26 -20.74 1.92
C ASN A 831 58.91 -22.24 1.76
N ASN A 832 58.13 -22.45 0.68
CA ASN A 832 58.24 -23.46 -0.37
C ASN A 832 57.95 -24.96 -0.12
N VAL A 833 56.88 -25.38 -0.80
CA VAL A 833 56.84 -26.47 -1.82
C VAL A 833 56.65 -27.93 -1.34
N GLN A 834 55.67 -28.56 -2.02
CA GLN A 834 55.52 -29.97 -2.40
C GLN A 834 54.55 -30.88 -1.63
N ASN A 835 53.38 -31.07 -2.26
CA ASN A 835 52.64 -32.29 -2.64
C ASN A 835 52.49 -33.52 -1.70
N PRO A 836 51.36 -34.25 -1.87
CA PRO A 836 50.79 -35.25 -0.95
C PRO A 836 51.33 -36.68 -1.29
N PRO A 837 51.10 -37.74 -0.48
CA PRO A 837 49.80 -38.45 -0.47
C PRO A 837 49.40 -39.21 0.84
N GLU A 838 48.10 -39.52 0.91
CA GLU A 838 47.42 -40.76 1.37
C GLU A 838 48.23 -42.08 1.32
N PRO A 839 47.70 -43.28 1.71
CA PRO A 839 46.53 -43.69 2.53
C PRO A 839 46.79 -44.96 3.42
N LYS A 840 45.70 -45.55 3.96
CA LYS A 840 45.42 -47.00 4.28
C LYS A 840 45.13 -47.26 5.77
N LYS A 841 43.89 -47.60 6.13
CA LYS A 841 43.10 -48.86 5.97
C LYS A 841 43.49 -49.93 6.99
N GLU A 842 42.53 -50.29 7.85
CA GLU A 842 42.06 -51.65 8.22
C GLU A 842 41.23 -51.51 9.52
N GLU A 843 39.90 -51.64 9.51
CA GLU A 843 39.05 -52.84 9.43
C GLU A 843 38.82 -53.56 10.79
N VAL A 844 37.55 -53.94 10.97
CA VAL A 844 36.98 -55.04 11.78
C VAL A 844 36.56 -54.82 13.27
N VAL A 845 35.29 -55.24 13.49
CA VAL A 845 34.68 -55.94 14.64
C VAL A 845 33.74 -55.14 15.56
N VAL A 846 32.45 -55.47 15.43
CA VAL A 846 31.34 -55.36 16.40
C VAL A 846 31.34 -56.66 17.24
N PRO A 847 31.15 -56.67 18.58
CA PRO A 847 29.80 -56.91 19.12
C PRO A 847 29.44 -56.40 20.54
N ASN A 848 28.12 -56.17 20.71
CA ASN A 848 27.23 -56.45 21.86
C ASN A 848 27.35 -55.72 23.22
N GLU A 849 26.28 -54.93 23.49
CA GLU A 849 25.41 -54.78 24.70
C GLU A 849 25.65 -55.63 25.99
N PRO A 850 24.95 -55.39 27.13
CA PRO A 850 24.57 -54.12 27.83
C PRO A 850 24.68 -54.23 29.38
N VAL A 851 24.78 -53.14 30.15
CA VAL A 851 24.46 -53.17 31.61
C VAL A 851 23.81 -51.88 32.14
N LYS A 852 22.67 -52.11 32.81
CA LYS A 852 21.77 -51.31 33.66
C LYS A 852 22.40 -50.21 34.55
N LYS A 853 21.66 -49.12 34.79
CA LYS A 853 21.58 -48.45 36.11
C LYS A 853 20.17 -47.92 36.41
N GLU A 854 19.80 -48.11 37.67
CA GLU A 854 18.51 -47.91 38.32
C GLU A 854 18.19 -46.44 38.60
N VAL A 855 16.89 -46.18 38.73
CA VAL A 855 16.25 -44.93 39.11
C VAL A 855 16.03 -44.91 40.63
N VAL A 856 16.38 -43.80 41.29
CA VAL A 856 15.90 -43.49 42.65
C VAL A 856 15.31 -42.08 42.66
N VAL A 857 14.07 -42.00 43.12
CA VAL A 857 13.25 -40.80 43.33
C VAL A 857 13.47 -40.28 44.74
N THR A 858 13.61 -38.96 44.92
CA THR A 858 13.40 -38.30 46.21
C THR A 858 12.65 -36.97 46.06
N GLN A 859 11.62 -36.84 46.88
CA GLN A 859 10.67 -35.73 46.99
C GLN A 859 11.27 -34.48 47.67
N ALA A 860 10.65 -33.33 47.39
CA ALA A 860 10.93 -32.03 48.01
C ALA A 860 10.10 -31.79 49.30
N PRO A 861 10.60 -30.98 50.25
CA PRO A 861 9.78 -30.32 51.28
C PRO A 861 9.64 -28.79 51.11
N PRO A 862 8.66 -28.13 51.77
CA PRO A 862 8.17 -26.77 51.47
C PRO A 862 8.48 -25.69 52.55
N LEU A 863 7.89 -24.47 52.39
CA LEU A 863 7.71 -23.30 53.31
C LEU A 863 8.46 -22.02 52.81
N LYS A 864 8.00 -20.77 52.90
CA LYS A 864 6.95 -20.07 53.69
C LYS A 864 6.68 -18.66 53.10
N ALA A 865 5.56 -18.04 53.49
CA ALA A 865 5.13 -16.69 53.14
C ALA A 865 5.56 -15.62 54.17
N ASP A 866 5.66 -14.36 53.74
CA ASP A 866 5.53 -13.18 54.60
C ASP A 866 4.83 -12.02 53.87
N THR A 867 3.97 -11.34 54.62
CA THR A 867 3.07 -10.23 54.28
C THR A 867 3.70 -8.86 54.55
N ASP A 868 3.32 -7.84 53.77
CA ASP A 868 2.94 -6.51 54.32
C ASP A 868 2.36 -5.54 53.26
N VAL A 869 1.27 -4.86 53.63
CA VAL A 869 0.65 -3.65 53.01
C VAL A 869 0.14 -2.79 54.18
N PRO A 870 0.09 -1.43 54.13
CA PRO A 870 -1.19 -0.70 53.88
C PRO A 870 -1.00 0.77 53.36
N PRO A 871 -2.04 1.67 53.30
CA PRO A 871 -3.37 1.60 52.66
C PRO A 871 -3.76 2.93 51.90
N LEU A 872 -4.99 3.04 51.32
CA LEU A 872 -5.98 4.10 51.62
C LEU A 872 -7.26 4.07 50.73
N ILE A 873 -8.38 3.74 51.39
CA ILE A 873 -9.74 4.34 51.39
C ILE A 873 -10.64 4.29 50.14
N ARG A 874 -11.75 3.57 50.33
CA ARG A 874 -13.03 3.66 49.62
C ARG A 874 -13.94 4.68 50.31
N ASP A 875 -14.81 5.32 49.54
CA ASP A 875 -16.17 5.61 50.00
C ASP A 875 -17.17 5.26 48.89
N THR A 876 -18.19 4.49 49.27
CA THR A 876 -19.37 4.13 48.48
C THR A 876 -20.56 4.29 49.40
N THR A 877 -21.61 4.96 48.95
CA THR A 877 -22.95 4.81 49.53
C THR A 877 -24.00 4.58 48.44
N ALA A 878 -24.75 3.48 48.64
CA ALA A 878 -25.97 3.04 47.96
C ALA A 878 -27.17 3.97 48.34
N ALA A 879 -28.42 3.90 47.85
CA ALA A 879 -29.29 2.80 47.44
C ALA A 879 -30.65 3.38 46.90
N LYS A 880 -31.27 2.84 45.82
CA LYS A 880 -32.57 2.08 45.77
C LYS A 880 -33.89 2.93 45.49
N PRO A 881 -35.09 2.35 45.22
CA PRO A 881 -35.71 2.18 43.87
C PRO A 881 -37.22 2.57 43.71
N ALA A 882 -37.83 2.22 42.55
CA ALA A 882 -39.27 2.18 42.14
C ALA A 882 -39.83 3.49 41.52
N GLU A 883 -40.75 3.53 40.53
CA GLU A 883 -41.83 2.62 40.12
C GLU A 883 -42.35 2.93 38.68
N ILE A 884 -43.24 2.09 38.17
CA ILE A 884 -43.76 1.95 36.79
C ILE A 884 -45.06 2.76 36.58
N ALA A 885 -45.27 3.37 35.40
CA ALA A 885 -46.61 3.55 34.82
C ALA A 885 -46.59 3.67 33.28
N VAL A 886 -47.64 3.16 32.66
CA VAL A 886 -47.82 2.77 31.25
C VAL A 886 -48.65 3.78 30.46
N ALA A 887 -48.31 4.06 29.19
CA ALA A 887 -49.28 4.30 28.10
C ALA A 887 -48.62 4.22 26.70
N LYS A 888 -49.29 3.56 25.76
CA LYS A 888 -49.08 3.44 24.29
C LYS A 888 -50.31 4.10 23.60
N PRO A 889 -50.44 4.27 22.24
CA PRO A 889 -49.47 4.22 21.11
C PRO A 889 -49.67 5.34 20.03
N THR A 890 -48.89 5.22 18.92
CA THR A 890 -49.04 5.83 17.55
C THR A 890 -48.80 7.34 17.40
N GLU A 891 -47.87 7.83 16.55
CA GLU A 891 -48.05 7.99 15.09
C GLU A 891 -46.71 8.14 14.30
N LYS A 892 -46.83 8.04 12.96
CA LYS A 892 -45.77 7.97 11.94
C LYS A 892 -45.49 9.34 11.30
N ILE A 893 -44.23 9.57 10.89
CA ILE A 893 -43.72 10.48 9.82
C ILE A 893 -43.89 11.99 10.16
N VAL A 894 -42.83 12.82 10.15
CA VAL A 894 -42.32 13.58 9.00
C VAL A 894 -40.85 13.96 9.23
N ALA A 895 -40.02 13.73 8.22
CA ALA A 895 -38.71 14.34 8.09
C ALA A 895 -38.89 15.80 7.66
N ASP A 896 -38.50 16.74 8.52
CA ASP A 896 -38.38 18.14 8.15
C ASP A 896 -36.92 18.55 7.99
N THR A 897 -36.66 18.98 6.77
CA THR A 897 -35.46 19.56 6.21
C THR A 897 -35.14 20.87 6.94
N ILE A 898 -34.04 20.92 7.70
CA ILE A 898 -33.44 22.20 8.09
C ILE A 898 -32.25 22.47 7.19
N SER A 899 -32.51 23.37 6.25
CA SER A 899 -31.57 24.11 5.43
C SER A 899 -30.41 24.68 6.28
N LYS A 900 -29.18 24.20 6.08
CA LYS A 900 -27.98 24.90 6.54
C LYS A 900 -27.68 26.02 5.55
N LYS A 901 -27.94 27.24 5.99
CA LYS A 901 -27.49 28.50 5.38
C LYS A 901 -25.95 28.48 5.25
N PRO A 902 -25.35 29.02 4.18
CA PRO A 902 -23.89 29.13 4.08
C PRO A 902 -23.38 30.05 5.19
N VAL A 903 -22.42 29.59 5.98
CA VAL A 903 -21.72 30.43 6.95
C VAL A 903 -20.87 31.43 6.14
N ALA A 904 -21.10 32.72 6.38
CA ALA A 904 -20.32 33.78 5.77
C ALA A 904 -18.82 33.62 6.12
N ALA A 905 -17.94 33.81 5.13
CA ALA A 905 -16.49 33.78 5.32
C ALA A 905 -16.09 34.67 6.50
N ALA A 906 -15.48 34.06 7.52
CA ALA A 906 -14.97 34.78 8.68
C ALA A 906 -13.87 35.75 8.23
N LYS A 907 -13.98 37.02 8.63
CA LYS A 907 -12.95 38.04 8.35
C LYS A 907 -11.63 37.63 9.04
N PRO A 908 -10.47 37.81 8.39
CA PRO A 908 -9.18 37.56 9.03
C PRO A 908 -9.05 38.42 10.29
N SER A 909 -8.55 37.80 11.36
CA SER A 909 -8.27 38.47 12.63
C SER A 909 -7.18 39.53 12.46
N ALA A 910 -6.98 40.36 13.50
CA ALA A 910 -5.89 41.34 13.54
C ALA A 910 -4.47 40.72 13.38
N PHE A 911 -4.36 39.39 13.45
CA PHE A 911 -3.12 38.62 13.30
C PHE A 911 -2.96 37.98 11.91
N GLY A 912 -3.90 38.19 10.99
CA GLY A 912 -3.86 37.61 9.63
C GLY A 912 -4.35 36.16 9.52
N PHE A 913 -4.87 35.58 10.62
CA PHE A 913 -5.42 34.22 10.67
C PHE A 913 -6.94 34.23 10.80
N THR A 914 -7.60 33.17 10.32
CA THR A 914 -9.06 33.04 10.31
C THR A 914 -9.51 31.97 11.30
N TYR A 915 -10.47 32.29 12.17
CA TYR A 915 -11.02 31.33 13.13
C TYR A 915 -12.29 30.70 12.59
N ASP A 916 -12.26 29.37 12.43
CA ASP A 916 -13.42 28.54 12.13
C ASP A 916 -13.35 27.31 13.03
N ALA A 917 -14.28 27.15 13.95
CA ALA A 917 -14.26 26.04 14.93
C ALA A 917 -14.70 24.70 14.31
N GLU A 918 -15.51 24.74 13.25
CA GLU A 918 -16.12 23.56 12.61
C GLU A 918 -15.30 23.08 11.39
N ALA A 919 -14.27 23.83 11.00
CA ALA A 919 -13.33 23.41 9.96
C ALA A 919 -12.47 22.23 10.43
N PRO A 920 -11.95 21.40 9.51
CA PRO A 920 -11.00 20.36 9.87
C PRO A 920 -9.68 20.94 10.44
N HIS A 921 -9.19 20.36 11.55
CA HIS A 921 -7.97 20.79 12.24
C HIS A 921 -6.96 19.66 12.36
N PHE A 922 -5.68 20.00 12.23
CA PHE A 922 -4.56 19.17 12.68
C PHE A 922 -4.34 19.38 14.18
N ALA A 923 -3.99 18.31 14.90
CA ALA A 923 -3.24 18.45 16.14
C ALA A 923 -1.76 18.67 15.80
N VAL A 924 -1.07 19.57 16.50
CA VAL A 924 0.30 19.97 16.15
C VAL A 924 1.21 19.88 17.36
N VAL A 925 2.40 19.32 17.15
CA VAL A 925 3.53 19.48 18.08
C VAL A 925 4.60 20.34 17.41
N ILE A 926 4.84 21.52 17.95
CA ILE A 926 5.84 22.47 17.46
C ILE A 926 7.16 22.11 18.14
N LEU A 927 8.17 21.76 17.36
CA LEU A 927 9.54 21.47 17.81
C LEU A 927 10.42 22.69 17.60
N ASN A 928 11.03 23.22 18.67
CA ASN A 928 11.90 24.40 18.63
C ASN A 928 13.37 24.02 18.85
N LYS A 929 14.25 24.40 17.92
CA LYS A 929 15.70 24.13 17.95
C LYS A 929 16.00 22.65 18.22
N VAL A 930 15.31 21.80 17.46
CA VAL A 930 15.45 20.33 17.47
C VAL A 930 16.03 19.90 16.13
N ASP A 931 17.16 19.17 16.16
CA ASP A 931 17.80 18.64 14.95
C ASP A 931 16.89 17.66 14.20
N ASN A 932 17.15 17.49 12.90
CA ASN A 932 16.30 16.67 12.03
C ASN A 932 16.21 15.20 12.50
N ILE A 933 17.28 14.67 13.10
CA ILE A 933 17.33 13.32 13.67
C ILE A 933 16.31 13.19 14.81
N PHE A 934 16.31 14.12 15.77
CA PHE A 934 15.36 14.11 16.89
C PHE A 934 13.94 14.48 16.46
N GLY A 935 13.78 15.28 15.40
CA GLY A 935 12.48 15.54 14.77
C GLY A 935 11.85 14.28 14.18
N ASN A 936 12.64 13.47 13.48
CA ASN A 936 12.19 12.18 12.95
C ASN A 936 11.90 11.17 14.06
N GLU A 937 12.70 11.15 15.13
CA GLU A 937 12.42 10.29 16.28
C GLU A 937 11.13 10.71 17.00
N ALA A 938 10.88 12.02 17.14
CA ALA A 938 9.62 12.53 17.66
C ALA A 938 8.43 12.15 16.75
N LYS A 939 8.58 12.24 15.42
CA LYS A 939 7.57 11.76 14.46
C LYS A 939 7.24 10.27 14.69
N ASN A 940 8.25 9.43 14.83
CA ASN A 940 8.09 7.99 15.06
C ASN A 940 7.41 7.71 16.41
N ALA A 941 7.76 8.47 17.44
CA ALA A 941 7.17 8.38 18.76
C ALA A 941 5.68 8.75 18.77
N PHE A 942 5.32 9.89 18.19
CA PHE A 942 3.91 10.29 18.08
C PHE A 942 3.12 9.35 17.15
N SER A 943 3.76 8.76 16.13
CA SER A 943 3.14 7.72 15.30
C SER A 943 2.83 6.45 16.08
N ARG A 944 3.73 6.03 16.99
CA ARG A 944 3.49 4.89 17.89
C ARG A 944 2.36 5.19 18.87
N PHE A 945 2.40 6.33 19.53
CA PHE A 945 1.33 6.78 20.43
C PHE A 945 -0.04 6.86 19.72
N SER A 946 -0.09 7.41 18.50
CA SER A 946 -1.30 7.46 17.67
C SER A 946 -1.86 6.07 17.38
N LYS A 947 -1.01 5.10 17.03
CA LYS A 947 -1.42 3.72 16.76
C LYS A 947 -1.98 3.02 18.00
N GLU A 948 -1.37 3.26 19.16
CA GLU A 948 -1.80 2.67 20.44
C GLU A 948 -3.11 3.29 20.96
N SER A 949 -3.28 4.60 20.77
CA SER A 949 -4.39 5.37 21.35
C SER A 949 -5.63 5.48 20.44
N TYR A 950 -5.50 5.26 19.13
CA TYR A 950 -6.56 5.46 18.13
C TYR A 950 -6.65 4.27 17.15
N VAL A 951 -7.28 3.18 17.59
CA VAL A 951 -7.34 1.89 16.87
C VAL A 951 -8.21 1.93 15.60
N ASN A 952 -9.27 2.74 15.58
CA ASN A 952 -10.24 2.76 14.47
C ASN A 952 -9.95 3.82 13.38
N GLN A 953 -9.09 4.80 13.68
CA GLN A 953 -8.71 5.87 12.75
C GLN A 953 -7.36 6.44 13.18
N VAL A 954 -6.27 5.77 12.83
CA VAL A 954 -4.91 6.15 13.25
C VAL A 954 -4.53 7.49 12.59
N PRO A 955 -4.32 8.57 13.37
CA PRO A 955 -3.90 9.86 12.82
C PRO A 955 -2.51 9.75 12.16
N ASN A 956 -2.40 10.14 10.89
CA ASN A 956 -1.11 10.24 10.20
C ASN A 956 -0.24 11.33 10.86
N VAL A 957 1.05 11.08 11.04
CA VAL A 957 1.99 12.04 11.62
C VAL A 957 3.03 12.45 10.59
N GLN A 958 3.07 13.73 10.25
CA GLN A 958 4.00 14.30 9.26
C GLN A 958 4.90 15.35 9.91
N LEU A 959 6.18 15.35 9.55
CA LEU A 959 7.14 16.37 10.00
C LEU A 959 7.31 17.41 8.88
N LEU A 960 7.03 18.67 9.19
CA LEU A 960 7.11 19.79 8.27
C LEU A 960 8.10 20.83 8.82
N PRO A 961 9.20 21.16 8.13
CA PRO A 961 10.04 22.30 8.50
C PRO A 961 9.28 23.61 8.26
N LEU A 962 9.23 24.50 9.26
CA LEU A 962 8.57 25.80 9.15
C LEU A 962 9.60 26.92 8.90
N ASP A 963 10.69 26.93 9.67
CA ASP A 963 11.80 27.86 9.50
C ASP A 963 13.12 27.21 10.01
N ALA A 964 14.20 27.99 10.11
CA ALA A 964 15.51 27.49 10.56
C ALA A 964 15.51 26.91 11.99
N GLU A 965 14.59 27.36 12.85
CA GLU A 965 14.51 26.97 14.25
C GLU A 965 13.30 26.08 14.56
N ASN A 966 12.19 26.17 13.81
CA ASN A 966 10.92 25.53 14.12
C ASN A 966 10.50 24.45 13.11
N LYS A 967 9.99 23.33 13.62
CA LYS A 967 9.38 22.24 12.82
C LYS A 967 8.02 21.90 13.40
N LEU A 968 7.06 21.55 12.54
CA LEU A 968 5.71 21.16 12.91
C LEU A 968 5.53 19.66 12.71
N LEU A 969 5.16 18.94 13.76
CA LEU A 969 4.60 17.60 13.65
C LEU A 969 3.09 17.74 13.49
N LEU A 970 2.60 17.58 12.26
CA LEU A 970 1.17 17.59 11.92
C LEU A 970 0.59 16.20 12.17
N ILE A 971 -0.43 16.12 13.03
CA ILE A 971 -1.01 14.86 13.49
C ILE A 971 -2.50 14.84 13.14
N GLY A 972 -2.85 14.01 12.17
CA GLY A 972 -4.22 13.75 11.71
C GLY A 972 -4.95 14.97 11.14
N ILE A 973 -6.09 14.74 10.51
CA ILE A 973 -7.06 15.79 10.21
C ILE A 973 -8.33 15.39 10.97
N PHE A 974 -8.66 16.17 11.99
CA PHE A 974 -9.84 15.98 12.82
C PHE A 974 -10.98 16.86 12.30
N SER A 975 -12.23 16.42 12.45
CA SER A 975 -13.38 17.11 11.84
C SER A 975 -13.60 18.53 12.37
N ASN A 976 -13.13 18.84 13.59
CA ASN A 976 -13.26 20.15 14.22
C ASN A 976 -12.17 20.37 15.29
N ILE A 977 -12.12 21.59 15.84
CA ILE A 977 -11.10 21.96 16.83
C ILE A 977 -11.21 21.15 18.14
N GLN A 978 -12.41 20.72 18.53
CA GLN A 978 -12.62 19.92 19.75
C GLN A 978 -11.96 18.55 19.64
N GLN A 979 -12.12 17.84 18.52
CA GLN A 979 -11.49 16.54 18.31
C GLN A 979 -9.96 16.63 18.26
N ALA A 980 -9.41 17.68 17.61
CA ALA A 980 -7.97 17.93 17.64
C ALA A 980 -7.47 18.26 19.06
N ALA A 981 -8.26 19.00 19.85
CA ALA A 981 -7.98 19.28 21.25
C ALA A 981 -7.98 18.03 22.13
N GLU A 982 -8.92 17.10 21.91
CA GLU A 982 -8.96 15.83 22.64
C GLU A 982 -7.69 15.01 22.43
N TYR A 983 -7.15 15.00 21.21
CA TYR A 983 -5.85 14.36 20.93
C TYR A 983 -4.72 14.99 21.75
N VAL A 984 -4.62 16.32 21.71
CA VAL A 984 -3.61 17.06 22.48
C VAL A 984 -3.75 16.83 23.98
N GLN A 985 -4.97 16.82 24.51
CA GLN A 985 -5.24 16.61 25.94
C GLN A 985 -4.82 15.22 26.42
N LYS A 986 -4.89 14.19 25.56
CA LYS A 986 -4.37 12.85 25.87
C LYS A 986 -2.84 12.78 25.75
N ALA A 987 -2.26 13.41 24.74
CA ALA A 987 -0.82 13.31 24.46
C ALA A 987 0.03 14.15 25.42
N LYS A 988 -0.39 15.39 25.73
CA LYS A 988 0.39 16.37 26.51
C LYS A 988 0.86 15.88 27.89
N PRO A 989 0.03 15.23 28.75
CA PRO A 989 0.46 14.84 30.10
C PRO A 989 1.48 13.71 30.15
N ILE A 990 1.56 12.88 29.10
CA ILE A 990 2.47 11.73 29.02
C ILE A 990 3.63 11.96 28.03
N ALA A 991 3.66 13.12 27.37
CA ALA A 991 4.66 13.42 26.35
C ALA A 991 6.09 13.35 26.88
N SER A 992 6.37 13.95 28.04
CA SER A 992 7.71 14.01 28.63
C SER A 992 8.14 12.71 29.33
N THR A 993 7.22 11.77 29.55
CA THR A 993 7.49 10.54 30.32
C THR A 993 7.40 9.27 29.47
N GLN A 994 6.56 9.26 28.43
CA GLN A 994 6.24 8.06 27.65
C GLN A 994 6.41 8.26 26.14
N ILE A 995 6.05 9.42 25.59
CA ILE A 995 6.11 9.63 24.13
C ILE A 995 7.52 10.07 23.70
N VAL A 996 8.03 11.18 24.24
CA VAL A 996 9.34 11.77 23.92
C VAL A 996 10.19 12.02 25.18
N PRO A 997 10.48 11.01 26.01
CA PRO A 997 11.24 11.20 27.27
C PRO A 997 12.67 11.70 27.08
N TRP A 998 13.23 11.57 25.87
CA TRP A 998 14.56 12.10 25.51
C TRP A 998 14.54 13.59 25.14
N LEU A 999 13.37 14.21 24.97
CA LEU A 999 13.23 15.60 24.58
C LEU A 999 12.84 16.45 25.79
N LYS A 1000 13.61 17.51 26.06
CA LYS A 1000 13.29 18.43 27.17
C LYS A 1000 11.95 19.13 26.91
N ALA A 1001 11.18 19.39 27.97
CA ALA A 1001 9.85 19.98 27.88
C ALA A 1001 9.82 21.40 27.28
N ASP A 1002 10.94 22.13 27.28
CA ASP A 1002 11.10 23.45 26.65
C ASP A 1002 11.33 23.38 25.13
N LYS A 1003 11.59 22.18 24.58
CA LYS A 1003 11.87 21.96 23.15
C LYS A 1003 10.64 21.66 22.31
N TYR A 1004 9.47 21.50 22.92
CA TYR A 1004 8.23 21.25 22.20
C TYR A 1004 7.02 21.92 22.84
N THR A 1005 6.04 22.31 22.03
CA THR A 1005 4.74 22.83 22.48
C THR A 1005 3.60 22.22 21.68
N PHE A 1006 2.41 22.14 22.26
CA PHE A 1006 1.22 21.63 21.58
C PHE A 1006 0.36 22.77 21.04
N SER A 1007 -0.29 22.52 19.91
CA SER A 1007 -1.20 23.46 19.27
C SER A 1007 -2.19 22.70 18.37
N VAL A 1008 -3.07 23.44 17.71
CA VAL A 1008 -3.96 22.94 16.64
C VAL A 1008 -3.94 23.93 15.48
N ILE A 1009 -4.16 23.48 14.24
CA ILE A 1009 -4.16 24.38 13.08
C ILE A 1009 -5.10 23.88 11.99
N THR A 1010 -5.80 24.79 11.31
CA THR A 1010 -6.54 24.48 10.08
C THR A 1010 -5.60 24.52 8.87
N GLU A 1011 -5.94 23.82 7.80
CA GLU A 1011 -5.15 23.85 6.57
C GLU A 1011 -4.97 25.28 6.01
N SER A 1012 -6.01 26.10 6.04
CA SER A 1012 -5.93 27.50 5.61
C SER A 1012 -4.96 28.34 6.46
N ASN A 1013 -4.94 28.15 7.79
CA ASN A 1013 -4.01 28.88 8.66
C ASN A 1013 -2.58 28.32 8.55
N LEU A 1014 -2.42 27.04 8.22
CA LEU A 1014 -1.12 26.42 7.96
C LEU A 1014 -0.45 27.04 6.73
N GLU A 1015 -1.19 27.30 5.66
CA GLU A 1015 -0.66 27.99 4.47
C GLU A 1015 -0.23 29.43 4.79
N THR A 1016 -0.99 30.14 5.62
CA THR A 1016 -0.59 31.46 6.12
C THR A 1016 0.70 31.38 6.94
N LEU A 1017 0.84 30.35 7.78
CA LEU A 1017 2.03 30.15 8.61
C LEU A 1017 3.27 29.75 7.77
N LYS A 1018 3.09 28.97 6.71
CA LYS A 1018 4.17 28.64 5.75
C LYS A 1018 4.67 29.87 4.99
N THR A 1019 3.77 30.79 4.67
CA THR A 1019 4.11 32.02 3.93
C THR A 1019 4.70 33.10 4.84
N ASN A 1020 4.26 33.15 6.11
CA ASN A 1020 4.76 34.07 7.13
C ASN A 1020 4.87 33.33 8.49
N PRO A 1021 6.06 32.76 8.82
CA PRO A 1021 6.25 31.88 9.97
C PRO A 1021 6.30 32.64 11.31
N ASN A 1022 5.20 33.32 11.65
CA ASN A 1022 5.05 34.05 12.90
C ASN A 1022 4.21 33.25 13.91
N LEU A 1023 4.86 32.29 14.58
CA LEU A 1023 4.25 31.41 15.58
C LEU A 1023 3.70 32.17 16.80
N ASP A 1024 4.34 33.29 17.19
CA ASP A 1024 3.89 34.10 18.33
C ASP A 1024 2.54 34.78 18.05
N ASN A 1025 2.36 35.31 16.83
CA ASN A 1025 1.07 35.85 16.40
C ASN A 1025 0.01 34.76 16.28
N TYR A 1026 0.39 33.56 15.81
CA TYR A 1026 -0.52 32.43 15.73
C TYR A 1026 -0.99 31.96 17.12
N LYS A 1027 -0.07 31.93 18.09
CA LYS A 1027 -0.39 31.58 19.48
C LYS A 1027 -1.34 32.58 20.12
N LYS A 1028 -1.08 33.89 19.97
CA LYS A 1028 -1.98 34.96 20.45
C LYS A 1028 -3.35 34.90 19.78
N PHE A 1029 -3.40 34.58 18.49
CA PHE A 1029 -4.64 34.33 17.77
C PHE A 1029 -5.41 33.16 18.38
N LEU A 1030 -4.79 32.00 18.58
CA LEU A 1030 -5.46 30.85 19.20
C LEU A 1030 -5.91 31.12 20.63
N GLU A 1031 -5.12 31.83 21.44
CA GLU A 1031 -5.49 32.20 22.81
C GLU A 1031 -6.69 33.17 22.85
N GLN A 1032 -6.83 34.04 21.85
CA GLN A 1032 -7.96 34.97 21.75
C GLN A 1032 -9.26 34.27 21.34
N PHE A 1033 -9.18 33.29 20.42
CA PHE A 1033 -10.38 32.72 19.79
C PHE A 1033 -10.74 31.30 20.26
N SER A 1034 -9.78 30.52 20.76
CA SER A 1034 -10.05 29.21 21.36
C SER A 1034 -10.18 29.37 22.88
N LYS A 1035 -11.26 28.82 23.46
CA LYS A 1035 -11.44 28.77 24.93
C LYS A 1035 -10.55 27.71 25.60
N ILE A 1036 -9.57 27.18 24.87
CA ILE A 1036 -8.74 26.04 25.24
C ILE A 1036 -7.34 26.58 25.55
N LYS A 1037 -6.79 26.26 26.73
CA LYS A 1037 -5.42 26.62 27.09
C LYS A 1037 -4.46 25.58 26.50
N TRP A 1038 -3.62 26.01 25.56
CA TRP A 1038 -2.70 25.15 24.80
C TRP A 1038 -1.33 24.99 25.44
#